data_AF-A0A1R3VH36-F1
#
_entry.id   AF-A0A1R3VH36-F1
#
_cell.length_a   1.000
_cell.length_b   1.000
_cell.length_c   1.000
_cell.angle_alpha   90.00
_cell.angle_beta   90.00
_cell.angle_gamma   90.00
#
_symmetry.space_group_name_H-M   'P 1'
#
loop_
_entity.id
_entity.type
_entity.pdbx_description
1 polymer ?
#
loop_
_entity_poly.entity_id
_entity_poly.type
_entity_poly.pdbx_seq_one_letter_code
_entity_poly.pdbx_strand_id
1 'polypeptide(L)'
;MPQDVLSEGQVIYCFYEDVRDRLLNIAREIADTGSRALMIIDDCPDSVHTRLSETVHRDGSRCHLITIGVETKAYGMRRNLIVELNAASNELIGRIAEATNKQLSEKNASLIRDLSQGFPRMAVFASRALEGGDEELSSVETLISRIVWGEHEIDQSAFEGLQLLSLFTIVGMENDAAKELEEIADYCGKTARQMFNELRRFAERGVLFRQGDYGEVQPLPLAMRLSNQWLESNPAGTLEDLFRSLSEEMKLRMVGRLRWVSWSDRVSNFGRALLSEALPNEAALDSEFGSKLLDRFVHLAPDATMEHLDRLLSGKSIDELAAFDTGRRYAIWALEKLVFRRQTFDAAARLLLKLGAAENENWANNASGQFTGLYQLYLSGTEATPEEKLVVLDDGLADADERVRKLCVDALNRMLENWHFSRSGGSEHIGAGEALQDWQPETYGEVFDYYRAALSRLERIALNTKDPSHQTALNTIGSHLRSLFSNVSLLDEIQAMIARLRKAYPAWHKAALGVNEWLYFDRNGADEPYQRRLREYYDELLPTDPLEQIHFYSSGWATDIHDPDVSYDREGDNDHHYGKNKIHELVDAAPNEAAYFFPFLDTLLERNTNSGWIAVVRIARHVDDPEHLLRHLVQNITADGEIAVISNIARNVISGAAQTDRNKGLECLALALDVQSLSGASVEFLASVGLDDALMRRAIEFVQNDTVEPHQVSVIAFNDILQTVDYGLIELLVSTLLTKQAHGAWAAVDFLVHVLYRSDPNEGRLLQSLKAVVTNRALFDKPRYSNMDWYHWCELVEKVLNGGHVDDAFSVELVDFIISVTSVKEYNVQLSFDDYAQKILRRIISSSPRLVWEKYHEALESLDGRALYRLRSLFEAGVGEPSAPGVFNDIPAEIYVPWMLENKEERMPFILDWIQLFDGTKNARNWNSAFVSFVDAHVDRAERLNALRSRLTTGMWWGSYANKLEAERDLLLQLRELSRNPNVHRWIDKTMSQMEQNITDERRRDANREASYRA
;
A
#
# COMPACT_ATOMS: atom_id res chain seq x y z
N MET A 1 -33.21 28.10 -8.64
CA MET A 1 -31.75 27.97 -8.41
C MET A 1 -31.14 27.46 -9.71
N PRO A 2 -29.96 27.93 -10.13
CA PRO A 2 -29.27 27.31 -11.27
C PRO A 2 -29.14 25.81 -10.98
N GLN A 3 -29.41 24.94 -11.96
CA GLN A 3 -29.41 23.48 -11.80
C GLN A 3 -28.03 22.87 -11.46
N ASP A 4 -27.01 23.71 -11.26
CA ASP A 4 -25.61 23.34 -11.04
C ASP A 4 -25.03 23.67 -9.66
N VAL A 5 -25.85 24.09 -8.70
CA VAL A 5 -25.37 24.35 -7.34
C VAL A 5 -25.44 23.04 -6.52
N LEU A 6 -24.29 22.56 -6.04
CA LEU A 6 -24.21 21.45 -5.08
C LEU A 6 -24.92 21.82 -3.77
N SER A 7 -25.62 20.88 -3.16
CA SER A 7 -26.13 21.05 -1.80
C SER A 7 -25.01 20.87 -0.76
N GLU A 8 -25.21 21.39 0.45
CA GLU A 8 -24.20 21.32 1.53
C GLU A 8 -23.78 19.88 1.85
N GLY A 9 -24.72 18.92 1.81
CA GLY A 9 -24.43 17.50 2.00
C GLY A 9 -23.69 16.81 0.82
N GLN A 10 -23.45 17.53 -0.28
CA GLN A 10 -22.67 17.06 -1.42
C GLN A 10 -21.23 17.60 -1.41
N VAL A 11 -20.86 18.44 -0.44
CA VAL A 11 -19.50 18.96 -0.27
C VAL A 11 -18.88 18.28 0.94
N ILE A 12 -17.74 17.64 0.73
CA ILE A 12 -16.99 16.94 1.78
C ILE A 12 -15.67 17.68 1.95
N TYR A 13 -15.46 18.32 3.09
CA TYR A 13 -14.17 18.92 3.46
C TYR A 13 -13.53 18.12 4.59
N CYS A 14 -12.26 17.75 4.47
CA CYS A 14 -11.50 17.10 5.53
C CYS A 14 -10.01 17.42 5.43
N PHE A 15 -9.28 17.30 6.56
CA PHE A 15 -7.83 17.17 6.53
C PHE A 15 -7.48 15.71 6.27
N TYR A 16 -6.47 15.43 5.45
CA TYR A 16 -6.06 14.06 5.14
C TYR A 16 -5.75 13.26 6.41
N GLU A 17 -5.07 13.87 7.37
CA GLU A 17 -4.67 13.23 8.62
C GLU A 17 -5.86 12.72 9.46
N ASP A 18 -7.04 13.34 9.31
CA ASP A 18 -8.25 12.91 10.02
C ASP A 18 -8.86 11.65 9.43
N VAL A 19 -8.64 11.37 8.14
CA VAL A 19 -9.33 10.29 7.42
C VAL A 19 -8.38 9.20 6.90
N ARG A 20 -7.11 9.53 6.65
CA ARG A 20 -6.03 8.68 6.15
C ARG A 20 -6.53 7.61 5.17
N ASP A 21 -6.52 6.35 5.59
CA ASP A 21 -6.81 5.19 4.74
C ASP A 21 -8.28 5.08 4.31
N ARG A 22 -9.21 5.73 5.03
CA ARG A 22 -10.65 5.69 4.71
C ARG A 22 -11.03 6.52 3.50
N LEU A 23 -10.26 7.58 3.24
CA LEU A 23 -10.55 8.57 2.22
C LEU A 23 -10.72 7.93 0.83
N LEU A 24 -9.90 6.93 0.52
CA LEU A 24 -9.97 6.20 -0.74
C LEU A 24 -11.20 5.31 -0.88
N ASN A 25 -11.65 4.69 0.21
CA ASN A 25 -12.86 3.88 0.18
C ASN A 25 -14.09 4.76 0.01
N ILE A 26 -14.13 5.92 0.67
CA ILE A 26 -15.20 6.92 0.50
C ILE A 26 -15.23 7.40 -0.95
N ALA A 27 -14.08 7.77 -1.51
CA ALA A 27 -14.00 8.18 -2.91
C ALA A 27 -14.47 7.08 -3.88
N ARG A 28 -14.13 5.80 -3.59
CA ARG A 28 -14.56 4.64 -4.38
C ARG A 28 -16.07 4.47 -4.32
N GLU A 29 -16.66 4.51 -3.15
CA GLU A 29 -18.11 4.38 -2.98
C GLU A 29 -18.87 5.51 -3.70
N ILE A 30 -18.39 6.75 -3.60
CA ILE A 30 -18.98 7.89 -4.32
C ILE A 30 -18.87 7.71 -5.83
N ALA A 31 -17.70 7.26 -6.32
CA ALA A 31 -17.46 7.00 -7.73
C ALA A 31 -18.35 5.86 -8.26
N ASP A 32 -18.39 4.73 -7.55
CA ASP A 32 -19.10 3.51 -7.94
C ASP A 32 -20.63 3.71 -7.88
N THR A 33 -21.13 4.55 -6.97
CA THR A 33 -22.56 4.92 -6.90
C THR A 33 -22.96 6.01 -7.91
N GLY A 34 -22.01 6.64 -8.61
CA GLY A 34 -22.27 7.76 -9.51
C GLY A 34 -22.80 9.01 -8.80
N SER A 35 -22.55 9.14 -7.50
CA SER A 35 -23.03 10.24 -6.67
C SER A 35 -22.38 11.56 -7.07
N ARG A 36 -23.18 12.63 -7.16
CA ARG A 36 -22.66 13.99 -7.42
C ARG A 36 -22.11 14.57 -6.11
N ALA A 37 -20.80 14.78 -6.04
CA ALA A 37 -20.11 15.30 -4.85
C ALA A 37 -18.90 16.18 -5.22
N LEU A 38 -18.48 17.04 -4.29
CA LEU A 38 -17.20 17.76 -4.32
C LEU A 38 -16.42 17.39 -3.06
N MET A 39 -15.29 16.71 -3.23
CA MET A 39 -14.37 16.38 -2.14
C MET A 39 -13.23 17.40 -2.11
N ILE A 40 -13.01 18.02 -0.95
CA ILE A 40 -11.93 18.96 -0.67
C ILE A 40 -11.07 18.36 0.45
N ILE A 41 -9.83 18.01 0.14
CA ILE A 41 -8.93 17.35 1.08
C ILE A 41 -7.75 18.28 1.32
N ASP A 42 -7.66 18.83 2.52
CA ASP A 42 -6.55 19.67 2.95
C ASP A 42 -5.39 18.83 3.51
N ASP A 43 -4.17 19.34 3.40
CA ASP A 43 -2.91 18.62 3.69
C ASP A 43 -2.81 17.22 3.06
N CYS A 44 -3.26 17.05 1.81
CA CYS A 44 -3.31 15.77 1.11
C CYS A 44 -1.94 15.36 0.53
N PRO A 45 -1.31 14.26 0.97
CA PRO A 45 -0.07 13.77 0.40
C PRO A 45 -0.25 13.31 -1.05
N ASP A 46 0.78 13.46 -1.87
CA ASP A 46 0.70 13.16 -3.30
C ASP A 46 0.36 11.71 -3.65
N SER A 47 0.84 10.76 -2.85
CA SER A 47 0.53 9.34 -3.01
C SER A 47 -0.97 9.07 -2.84
N VAL A 48 -1.63 9.84 -1.98
CA VAL A 48 -3.06 9.74 -1.71
C VAL A 48 -3.86 10.47 -2.76
N HIS A 49 -3.44 11.70 -3.12
CA HIS A 49 -4.01 12.45 -4.23
C HIS A 49 -4.05 11.62 -5.51
N THR A 50 -2.96 10.92 -5.84
CA THR A 50 -2.87 10.06 -7.04
C THR A 50 -3.95 9.00 -7.04
N ARG A 51 -4.08 8.26 -5.94
CA ARG A 51 -5.07 7.18 -5.80
C ARG A 51 -6.51 7.71 -5.76
N LEU A 52 -6.73 8.89 -5.18
CA LEU A 52 -8.05 9.55 -5.18
C LEU A 52 -8.44 10.02 -6.57
N SER A 53 -7.50 10.65 -7.27
CA SER A 53 -7.63 11.09 -8.65
C SER A 53 -8.00 9.93 -9.56
N GLU A 54 -7.29 8.80 -9.50
CA GLU A 54 -7.64 7.59 -10.25
C GLU A 54 -9.06 7.10 -9.97
N THR A 55 -9.47 7.19 -8.71
CA THR A 55 -10.79 6.75 -8.25
C THR A 55 -11.91 7.64 -8.79
N VAL A 56 -11.77 8.97 -8.66
CA VAL A 56 -12.81 9.91 -9.11
C VAL A 56 -12.90 10.00 -10.64
N HIS A 57 -11.85 9.59 -11.36
CA HIS A 57 -11.81 9.53 -12.83
C HIS A 57 -12.29 8.21 -13.45
N ARG A 58 -12.82 7.27 -12.65
CA ARG A 58 -13.48 6.07 -13.16
C ARG A 58 -14.73 6.43 -13.98
N ASP A 59 -15.03 5.61 -14.99
CA ASP A 59 -16.21 5.80 -15.83
C ASP A 59 -17.50 5.75 -14.99
N GLY A 60 -18.37 6.76 -15.14
CA GLY A 60 -19.63 6.88 -14.39
C GLY A 60 -19.56 7.75 -13.13
N SER A 61 -18.36 8.12 -12.66
CA SER A 61 -18.19 9.03 -11.52
C SER A 61 -18.69 10.45 -11.82
N ARG A 62 -19.37 11.06 -10.83
CA ARG A 62 -19.78 12.47 -10.83
C ARG A 62 -19.15 13.25 -9.66
N CYS A 63 -18.05 12.73 -9.13
CA CYS A 63 -17.30 13.35 -8.03
C CYS A 63 -16.25 14.30 -8.59
N HIS A 64 -16.18 15.51 -8.04
CA HIS A 64 -15.08 16.44 -8.26
C HIS A 64 -14.14 16.40 -7.05
N LEU A 65 -12.83 16.51 -7.30
CA LEU A 65 -11.79 16.44 -6.27
C LEU A 65 -10.97 17.73 -6.28
N ILE A 66 -10.79 18.32 -5.11
CA ILE A 66 -9.85 19.40 -4.82
C ILE A 66 -8.94 18.90 -3.70
N THR A 67 -7.64 18.99 -3.90
CA THR A 67 -6.64 18.67 -2.87
C THR A 67 -5.81 19.92 -2.60
N ILE A 68 -5.50 20.18 -1.32
CA ILE A 68 -4.72 21.32 -0.82
C ILE A 68 -3.57 20.74 0.01
N GLY A 69 -2.44 21.44 0.07
CA GLY A 69 -1.23 20.95 0.77
C GLY A 69 -0.49 19.83 0.03
N VAL A 70 -0.79 19.66 -1.25
CA VAL A 70 -0.03 18.78 -2.15
C VAL A 70 1.41 19.29 -2.21
N GLU A 71 2.40 18.47 -1.85
CA GLU A 71 3.83 18.78 -2.01
C GLU A 71 4.24 18.73 -3.49
N THR A 72 3.38 19.22 -4.39
CA THR A 72 3.51 19.28 -5.85
C THR A 72 4.39 18.17 -6.45
N LYS A 73 4.07 16.91 -6.15
CA LYS A 73 4.71 15.74 -6.75
C LYS A 73 3.97 15.18 -7.96
N ALA A 74 2.82 15.75 -8.31
CA ALA A 74 1.94 15.19 -9.33
C ALA A 74 2.00 15.92 -10.69
N TYR A 75 3.16 16.37 -11.16
CA TYR A 75 3.31 16.71 -12.58
C TYR A 75 3.23 15.41 -13.41
N GLY A 76 2.04 15.03 -13.89
CA GLY A 76 1.93 13.84 -14.74
C GLY A 76 0.55 13.28 -15.09
N MET A 77 -0.54 13.66 -14.43
CA MET A 77 -1.86 13.14 -14.81
C MET A 77 -2.55 14.06 -15.81
N ARG A 78 -2.74 13.57 -17.06
CA ARG A 78 -3.45 14.25 -18.19
C ARG A 78 -4.89 14.74 -17.89
N ARG A 79 -5.39 14.60 -16.65
CA ARG A 79 -6.78 14.90 -16.25
C ARG A 79 -6.92 15.80 -15.00
N ASN A 80 -5.82 16.28 -14.41
CA ASN A 80 -5.87 17.11 -13.20
C ASN A 80 -5.50 18.56 -13.51
N LEU A 81 -6.22 19.52 -12.92
CA LEU A 81 -5.82 20.92 -12.87
C LEU A 81 -5.00 21.14 -11.60
N ILE A 82 -3.71 21.39 -11.75
CA ILE A 82 -2.83 21.79 -10.65
C ILE A 82 -2.73 23.31 -10.66
N VAL A 83 -3.05 23.91 -9.52
CA VAL A 83 -2.90 25.35 -9.32
C VAL A 83 -1.79 25.56 -8.29
N GLU A 84 -0.59 25.83 -8.79
CA GLU A 84 0.54 26.22 -7.95
C GLU A 84 0.33 27.65 -7.47
N LEU A 85 0.25 27.84 -6.16
CA LEU A 85 0.10 29.16 -5.55
C LEU A 85 1.49 29.80 -5.38
N ASN A 86 1.91 30.48 -6.44
CA ASN A 86 3.09 31.34 -6.42
C ASN A 86 2.82 32.67 -5.70
N ALA A 87 3.90 33.41 -5.41
CA ALA A 87 3.82 34.78 -4.91
C ALA A 87 2.88 35.62 -5.80
N ALA A 88 1.87 36.25 -5.20
CA ALA A 88 0.92 37.09 -5.91
C ALA A 88 1.62 38.27 -6.58
N SER A 89 1.15 38.66 -7.76
CA SER A 89 1.70 39.82 -8.46
C SER A 89 1.55 41.10 -7.64
N ASN A 90 2.49 42.02 -7.83
CA ASN A 90 2.45 43.35 -7.22
C ASN A 90 1.13 44.08 -7.51
N GLU A 91 0.53 43.86 -8.69
CA GLU A 91 -0.79 44.40 -9.04
C GLU A 91 -1.91 43.79 -8.18
N LEU A 92 -1.93 42.46 -8.03
CA LEU A 92 -2.94 41.77 -7.21
C LEU A 92 -2.82 42.16 -5.73
N ILE A 93 -1.61 42.23 -5.20
CA ILE A 93 -1.35 42.73 -3.84
C ILE A 93 -1.86 44.16 -3.66
N GLY A 94 -1.61 45.05 -4.63
CA GLY A 94 -2.14 46.41 -4.62
C GLY A 94 -3.67 46.44 -4.56
N ARG A 95 -4.34 45.63 -5.40
CA ARG A 95 -5.81 45.53 -5.41
C ARG A 95 -6.37 44.96 -4.11
N ILE A 96 -5.73 43.96 -3.50
CA ILE A 96 -6.12 43.42 -2.19
C ILE A 96 -5.99 44.50 -1.12
N ALA A 97 -4.90 45.28 -1.19
CA ALA A 97 -4.66 46.35 -0.24
C ALA A 97 -5.75 47.44 -0.33
N GLU A 98 -6.06 47.92 -1.54
CA GLU A 98 -7.13 48.91 -1.83
C GLU A 98 -8.52 48.40 -1.43
N ALA A 99 -8.81 47.13 -1.68
CA ALA A 99 -10.08 46.51 -1.31
C ALA A 99 -10.26 46.46 0.21
N THR A 100 -9.16 46.30 0.95
CA THR A 100 -9.15 46.26 2.41
C THR A 100 -9.30 47.67 3.00
N ASN A 101 -8.56 48.65 2.49
CA ASN A 101 -8.61 50.04 2.95
C ASN A 101 -8.76 51.02 1.77
N LYS A 102 -9.97 51.58 1.61
CA LYS A 102 -10.30 52.49 0.49
C LYS A 102 -9.64 53.88 0.58
N GLN A 103 -8.97 54.21 1.69
CA GLN A 103 -8.31 55.50 1.92
C GLN A 103 -6.78 55.43 1.69
N LEU A 104 -6.28 54.37 1.04
CA LEU A 104 -4.87 54.15 0.76
C LEU A 104 -4.27 55.17 -0.23
N SER A 105 -3.15 55.80 0.13
CA SER A 105 -2.35 56.63 -0.78
C SER A 105 -1.41 55.78 -1.66
N GLU A 106 -1.01 56.27 -2.84
CA GLU A 106 -0.07 55.56 -3.73
C GLU A 106 1.27 55.24 -3.06
N LYS A 107 1.78 56.14 -2.20
CA LYS A 107 3.02 55.93 -1.44
C LYS A 107 2.89 54.74 -0.48
N ASN A 108 1.76 54.63 0.21
CA ASN A 108 1.47 53.54 1.13
C ASN A 108 1.24 52.20 0.38
N ALA A 109 0.64 52.24 -0.81
CA ALA A 109 0.45 51.06 -1.64
C ALA A 109 1.79 50.43 -2.08
N SER A 110 2.81 51.25 -2.39
CA SER A 110 4.14 50.70 -2.70
C SER A 110 4.77 50.01 -1.51
N LEU A 111 4.68 50.61 -0.31
CA LEU A 111 5.20 50.05 0.92
C LEU A 111 4.56 48.69 1.26
N ILE A 112 3.25 48.57 1.05
CA ILE A 112 2.51 47.32 1.27
C ILE A 112 2.98 46.22 0.31
N ARG A 113 3.21 46.55 -0.97
CA ARG A 113 3.72 45.58 -1.95
C ARG A 113 5.08 45.05 -1.53
N ASP A 114 5.99 45.96 -1.15
CA ASP A 114 7.34 45.61 -0.73
C ASP A 114 7.36 44.79 0.56
N LEU A 115 6.43 45.02 1.48
CA LEU A 115 6.31 44.23 2.70
C LEU A 115 5.63 42.87 2.47
N SER A 116 4.63 42.83 1.58
CA SER A 116 3.83 41.63 1.38
C SER A 116 4.57 40.53 0.63
N GLN A 117 5.54 40.88 -0.23
CA GLN A 117 6.34 39.92 -1.01
C GLN A 117 5.46 38.87 -1.72
N GLY A 118 4.30 39.29 -2.22
CA GLY A 118 3.33 38.42 -2.87
C GLY A 118 2.43 37.58 -1.94
N PHE A 119 2.42 37.79 -0.63
CA PHE A 119 1.51 37.11 0.30
C PHE A 119 0.25 37.94 0.59
N PRO A 120 -0.95 37.51 0.14
CA PRO A 120 -2.21 38.23 0.35
C PRO A 120 -2.51 38.56 1.82
N ARG A 121 -2.27 37.63 2.73
CA ARG A 121 -2.53 37.83 4.17
C ARG A 121 -1.70 38.98 4.73
N MET A 122 -0.45 39.15 4.27
CA MET A 122 0.41 40.25 4.69
C MET A 122 -0.09 41.60 4.16
N ALA A 123 -0.63 41.63 2.94
CA ALA A 123 -1.25 42.82 2.38
C ALA A 123 -2.45 43.28 3.21
N VAL A 124 -3.30 42.33 3.66
CA VAL A 124 -4.43 42.62 4.55
C VAL A 124 -3.97 43.17 5.90
N PHE A 125 -2.94 42.56 6.51
CA PHE A 125 -2.37 43.05 7.77
C PHE A 125 -1.83 44.47 7.64
N ALA A 126 -1.05 44.71 6.60
CA ALA A 126 -0.45 46.01 6.33
C ALA A 126 -1.52 47.07 6.05
N SER A 127 -2.55 46.77 5.24
CA SER A 127 -3.65 47.70 4.97
C SER A 127 -4.46 48.06 6.22
N ARG A 128 -4.77 47.07 7.07
CA ARG A 128 -5.52 47.31 8.32
C ARG A 128 -4.74 48.14 9.32
N ALA A 129 -3.42 47.98 9.37
CA ALA A 129 -2.55 48.79 10.21
C ALA A 129 -2.62 50.31 9.88
N LEU A 130 -3.09 50.65 8.67
CA LEU A 130 -3.21 52.02 8.15
C LEU A 130 -4.61 52.64 8.28
N GLU A 131 -5.64 51.90 8.72
CA GLU A 131 -7.02 52.40 8.82
C GLU A 131 -7.20 53.54 9.85
N GLY A 132 -6.17 53.84 10.65
CA GLY A 132 -6.19 54.84 11.74
C GLY A 132 -5.71 56.27 11.39
N GLY A 133 -5.31 56.56 10.15
CA GLY A 133 -5.10 57.96 9.70
C GLY A 133 -3.75 58.61 9.99
N ASP A 134 -2.64 57.86 10.06
CA ASP A 134 -1.29 58.44 10.09
C ASP A 134 -0.70 58.45 8.67
N GLU A 135 -0.75 59.62 8.00
CA GLU A 135 -0.38 59.76 6.58
C GLU A 135 1.15 59.75 6.32
N GLU A 136 1.99 59.76 7.36
CA GLU A 136 3.46 59.82 7.22
C GLU A 136 4.19 58.55 7.69
N LEU A 137 3.90 57.40 7.09
CA LEU A 137 4.87 56.31 7.11
C LEU A 137 6.00 56.61 6.12
N SER A 138 7.24 56.55 6.63
CA SER A 138 8.46 56.84 5.87
C SER A 138 9.20 55.57 5.42
N SER A 139 8.91 54.41 6.03
CA SER A 139 9.69 53.19 5.83
C SER A 139 8.89 51.90 6.12
N VAL A 140 9.41 50.76 5.64
CA VAL A 140 8.84 49.43 5.89
C VAL A 140 8.92 49.07 7.38
N GLU A 141 9.97 49.54 8.05
CA GLU A 141 10.21 49.36 9.49
C GLU A 141 9.11 50.00 10.32
N THR A 142 8.70 51.22 9.97
CA THR A 142 7.58 51.91 10.64
C THR A 142 6.25 51.16 10.44
N LEU A 143 6.05 50.52 9.29
CA LEU A 143 4.85 49.71 9.01
C LEU A 143 4.86 48.39 9.79
N ILE A 144 6.02 47.71 9.90
CA ILE A 144 6.17 46.52 10.75
C ILE A 144 5.86 46.86 12.20
N SER A 145 6.42 47.97 12.71
CA SER A 145 6.12 48.44 14.06
C SER A 145 4.62 48.66 14.25
N ARG A 146 3.92 49.25 13.28
CA ARG A 146 2.47 49.46 13.34
C ARG A 146 1.68 48.16 13.30
N ILE A 147 2.12 47.15 12.52
CA ILE A 147 1.48 45.83 12.48
C ILE A 147 1.61 45.12 13.84
N VAL A 148 2.80 45.18 14.45
CA VAL A 148 3.10 44.49 15.71
C VAL A 148 2.46 45.18 16.91
N TRP A 149 2.53 46.51 17.00
CA TRP A 149 2.16 47.28 18.19
C TRP A 149 0.83 48.06 18.06
N GLY A 150 0.42 48.39 16.83
CA GLY A 150 -0.67 49.33 16.61
C GLY A 150 -0.32 50.72 17.14
N GLU A 151 -1.18 51.28 18.00
CA GLU A 151 -0.96 52.60 18.63
C GLU A 151 -0.27 52.52 19.99
N HIS A 152 0.06 51.31 20.46
CA HIS A 152 0.70 51.14 21.76
C HIS A 152 2.19 51.50 21.69
N GLU A 153 2.73 51.93 22.82
CA GLU A 153 4.18 52.12 22.97
C GLU A 153 4.93 50.80 22.77
N ILE A 154 6.10 50.89 22.14
CA ILE A 154 6.97 49.73 21.89
C ILE A 154 7.57 49.27 23.21
N ASP A 155 7.23 48.06 23.60
CA ASP A 155 7.89 47.34 24.68
C ASP A 155 9.07 46.57 24.09
N GLN A 156 10.28 47.13 24.25
CA GLN A 156 11.50 46.59 23.66
C GLN A 156 11.76 45.14 24.07
N SER A 157 11.48 44.80 25.34
CA SER A 157 11.65 43.44 25.87
C SER A 157 10.73 42.45 25.16
N ALA A 158 9.46 42.80 24.98
CA ALA A 158 8.50 41.97 24.28
C ALA A 158 8.77 41.92 22.75
N PHE A 159 9.31 42.99 22.16
CA PHE A 159 9.72 43.00 20.75
C PHE A 159 10.87 42.02 20.47
N GLU A 160 11.91 42.05 21.31
CA GLU A 160 13.04 41.13 21.23
C GLU A 160 12.60 39.67 21.39
N GLY A 161 11.64 39.42 22.30
CA GLY A 161 11.03 38.10 22.46
C GLY A 161 10.30 37.63 21.20
N LEU A 162 9.55 38.52 20.53
CA LEU A 162 8.86 38.19 19.28
C LEU A 162 9.85 37.96 18.12
N GLN A 163 10.91 38.76 18.04
CA GLN A 163 11.98 38.61 17.05
C GLN A 163 12.70 37.27 17.22
N LEU A 164 13.04 36.88 18.45
CA LEU A 164 13.64 35.59 18.73
C LEU A 164 12.69 34.43 18.40
N LEU A 165 11.42 34.53 18.80
CA LEU A 165 10.40 33.52 18.49
C LEU A 165 10.24 33.30 16.98
N SER A 166 10.43 34.35 16.18
CA SER A 166 10.31 34.28 14.73
C SER A 166 11.34 33.37 14.05
N LEU A 167 12.46 33.03 14.74
CA LEU A 167 13.48 32.10 14.25
C LEU A 167 13.01 30.64 14.23
N PHE A 168 11.82 30.32 14.75
CA PHE A 168 11.33 28.95 14.87
C PHE A 168 10.06 28.75 14.02
N THR A 169 9.87 27.53 13.49
CA THR A 169 8.64 27.16 12.76
C THR A 169 7.42 27.29 13.67
N ILE A 170 7.50 26.74 14.88
CA ILE A 170 6.47 26.84 15.91
C ILE A 170 7.10 26.53 17.28
N VAL A 171 6.52 27.02 18.38
CA VAL A 171 7.06 26.83 19.75
C VAL A 171 5.94 26.48 20.73
N GLY A 172 6.19 25.53 21.63
CA GLY A 172 5.29 25.11 22.69
C GLY A 172 5.25 26.14 23.81
N MET A 173 4.04 26.64 24.12
CA MET A 173 3.86 27.79 25.02
C MET A 173 3.14 27.43 26.32
N GLU A 174 2.36 26.34 26.33
CA GLU A 174 1.52 25.93 27.46
C GLU A 174 1.63 24.42 27.71
N ASN A 175 1.17 23.98 28.90
CA ASN A 175 1.15 22.58 29.32
C ASN A 175 2.52 21.89 29.16
N ASP A 176 2.54 20.61 28.75
CA ASP A 176 3.79 19.85 28.61
C ASP A 176 4.75 20.44 27.57
N ALA A 177 4.21 21.15 26.57
CA ALA A 177 4.99 21.80 25.51
C ALA A 177 5.68 23.10 25.95
N ALA A 178 5.28 23.69 27.09
CA ALA A 178 5.82 24.98 27.58
C ALA A 178 7.34 24.96 27.85
N LYS A 179 7.96 23.77 27.96
CA LYS A 179 9.41 23.59 28.09
C LYS A 179 10.18 24.22 26.92
N GLU A 180 9.59 24.24 25.73
CA GLU A 180 10.21 24.89 24.56
C GLU A 180 10.28 26.41 24.73
N LEU A 181 9.25 27.03 25.30
CA LEU A 181 9.28 28.46 25.65
C LEU A 181 10.23 28.75 26.82
N GLU A 182 10.41 27.81 27.74
CA GLU A 182 11.43 27.91 28.81
C GLU A 182 12.83 28.04 28.24
N GLU A 183 13.21 27.23 27.24
CA GLU A 183 14.52 27.31 26.59
C GLU A 183 14.79 28.70 25.96
N ILE A 184 13.80 29.26 25.26
CA ILE A 184 13.89 30.58 24.64
C ILE A 184 13.98 31.69 25.71
N ALA A 185 13.15 31.58 26.75
CA ALA A 185 13.11 32.56 27.83
C ALA A 185 14.45 32.57 28.60
N ASP A 186 14.98 31.40 28.92
CA ASP A 186 16.24 31.22 29.65
C ASP A 186 17.42 31.82 28.87
N TYR A 187 17.46 31.64 27.55
CA TYR A 187 18.48 32.25 26.68
C TYR A 187 18.49 33.79 26.79
N CYS A 188 17.32 34.41 26.97
CA CYS A 188 17.16 35.85 27.16
C CYS A 188 17.25 36.30 28.63
N GLY A 189 17.51 35.38 29.58
CA GLY A 189 17.51 35.69 31.02
C GLY A 189 16.12 36.01 31.58
N LYS A 190 15.06 35.47 30.99
CA LYS A 190 13.66 35.64 31.39
C LYS A 190 13.07 34.33 31.91
N THR A 191 11.97 34.41 32.65
CA THR A 191 11.14 33.23 32.95
C THR A 191 10.14 32.98 31.83
N ALA A 192 9.78 31.71 31.55
CA ALA A 192 8.75 31.39 30.55
C ALA A 192 7.42 32.11 30.80
N ARG A 193 7.04 32.30 32.08
CA ARG A 193 5.83 33.06 32.42
C ARG A 193 5.91 34.53 32.02
N GLN A 194 7.06 35.17 32.18
CA GLN A 194 7.26 36.55 31.71
C GLN A 194 7.16 36.61 30.19
N MET A 195 7.87 35.72 29.50
CA MET A 195 7.85 35.68 28.03
C MET A 195 6.45 35.36 27.47
N PHE A 196 5.71 34.43 28.07
CA PHE A 196 4.33 34.13 27.70
C PHE A 196 3.42 35.36 27.82
N ASN A 197 3.50 36.08 28.94
CA ASN A 197 2.70 37.29 29.16
C ASN A 197 3.08 38.41 28.18
N GLU A 198 4.36 38.53 27.85
CA GLU A 198 4.85 39.45 26.83
C GLU A 198 4.28 39.09 25.45
N LEU A 199 4.37 37.82 25.05
CA LEU A 199 3.98 37.33 23.73
C LEU A 199 2.45 37.26 23.52
N ARG A 200 1.67 37.03 24.58
CA ARG A 200 0.19 36.91 24.49
C ARG A 200 -0.46 38.12 23.83
N ARG A 201 0.08 39.33 24.02
CA ARG A 201 -0.47 40.56 23.42
C ARG A 201 -0.43 40.54 21.88
N PHE A 202 0.49 39.78 21.29
CA PHE A 202 0.60 39.63 19.84
C PHE A 202 -0.41 38.63 19.27
N ALA A 203 -0.97 37.75 20.11
CA ALA A 203 -2.02 36.83 19.68
C ALA A 203 -3.35 37.56 19.41
N GLU A 204 -3.71 38.51 20.27
CA GLU A 204 -4.90 39.36 20.09
C GLU A 204 -4.84 40.20 18.80
N ARG A 205 -3.62 40.53 18.33
CA ARG A 205 -3.39 41.23 17.06
C ARG A 205 -3.28 40.32 15.84
N GLY A 206 -3.26 38.99 16.03
CA GLY A 206 -3.10 38.00 14.96
C GLY A 206 -1.67 37.85 14.42
N VAL A 207 -0.68 38.44 15.09
CA VAL A 207 0.76 38.32 14.77
C VAL A 207 1.34 37.01 15.32
N LEU A 208 0.87 36.58 16.49
CA LEU A 208 1.15 35.26 17.06
C LEU A 208 -0.06 34.35 16.84
N PHE A 209 0.05 33.37 15.95
CA PHE A 209 -0.97 32.35 15.77
C PHE A 209 -0.86 31.28 16.87
N ARG A 210 -2.00 30.81 17.39
CA ARG A 210 -2.07 29.76 18.43
C ARG A 210 -2.72 28.51 17.85
N GLN A 211 -2.11 27.36 18.08
CA GLN A 211 -2.62 26.05 17.68
C GLN A 211 -2.40 25.05 18.81
N GLY A 212 -3.49 24.71 19.50
CA GLY A 212 -3.41 23.97 20.76
C GLY A 212 -2.50 24.71 21.74
N ASP A 213 -1.50 24.00 22.25
CA ASP A 213 -0.50 24.51 23.20
C ASP A 213 0.64 25.29 22.52
N TYR A 214 0.69 25.32 21.19
CA TYR A 214 1.79 25.85 20.39
C TYR A 214 1.51 27.24 19.78
N GLY A 215 2.56 28.00 19.49
CA GLY A 215 2.51 29.36 18.95
C GLY A 215 3.52 29.60 17.84
N GLU A 216 3.12 30.31 16.79
CA GLU A 216 3.95 30.68 15.63
C GLU A 216 3.78 32.15 15.28
N VAL A 217 4.87 32.83 14.91
CA VAL A 217 4.81 34.18 14.32
C VAL A 217 4.32 34.08 12.87
N GLN A 218 3.18 34.71 12.56
CA GLN A 218 2.56 34.69 11.23
C GLN A 218 2.17 36.11 10.76
N PRO A 219 2.06 36.34 9.44
CA PRO A 219 2.37 35.40 8.35
C PRO A 219 3.88 35.24 8.12
N LEU A 220 4.28 34.21 7.37
CA LEU A 220 5.68 33.86 7.09
C LEU A 220 6.58 35.06 6.67
N PRO A 221 6.16 36.01 5.80
CA PRO A 221 6.98 37.18 5.48
C PRO A 221 7.30 38.08 6.67
N LEU A 222 6.37 38.23 7.62
CA LEU A 222 6.61 38.99 8.85
C LEU A 222 7.63 38.26 9.73
N ALA A 223 7.49 36.93 9.87
CA ALA A 223 8.46 36.12 10.61
C ALA A 223 9.86 36.22 10.01
N MET A 224 10.01 36.08 8.68
CA MET A 224 11.29 36.22 7.96
C MET A 224 11.93 37.60 8.20
N ARG A 225 11.13 38.68 8.16
CA ARG A 225 11.62 40.04 8.44
C ARG A 225 12.10 40.21 9.87
N LEU A 226 11.32 39.74 10.85
CA LEU A 226 11.68 39.80 12.27
C LEU A 226 12.91 38.95 12.58
N SER A 227 13.04 37.79 11.93
CA SER A 227 14.22 36.92 12.01
C SER A 227 15.46 37.64 11.50
N ASN A 228 15.37 38.28 10.33
CA ASN A 228 16.48 39.04 9.78
C ASN A 228 16.87 40.24 10.66
N GLN A 229 15.90 40.96 11.23
CA GLN A 229 16.19 42.04 12.18
C GLN A 229 16.92 41.52 13.43
N TRP A 230 16.53 40.35 13.95
CA TRP A 230 17.24 39.69 15.04
C TRP A 230 18.68 39.36 14.63
N LEU A 231 18.87 38.77 13.44
CA LEU A 231 20.19 38.42 12.93
C LEU A 231 21.08 39.65 12.73
N GLU A 232 20.55 40.77 12.23
CA GLU A 232 21.30 42.01 12.01
C GLU A 232 21.68 42.71 13.32
N SER A 233 20.80 42.65 14.32
CA SER A 233 20.98 43.33 15.60
C SER A 233 21.91 42.60 16.56
N ASN A 234 22.20 41.33 16.30
CA ASN A 234 23.08 40.50 17.13
C ASN A 234 24.49 40.35 16.54
N PRO A 235 25.54 40.21 17.37
CA PRO A 235 26.89 39.89 16.90
C PRO A 235 26.97 38.55 16.14
N ALA A 236 28.02 38.39 15.33
CA ALA A 236 28.34 37.07 14.76
C ALA A 236 28.65 36.06 15.88
N GLY A 237 28.23 34.80 15.72
CA GLY A 237 28.37 33.76 16.76
C GLY A 237 27.12 33.58 17.63
N THR A 238 26.26 34.59 17.76
CA THR A 238 25.07 34.51 18.64
C THR A 238 24.06 33.47 18.18
N LEU A 239 23.88 33.29 16.86
CA LEU A 239 22.99 32.27 16.32
C LEU A 239 23.52 30.85 16.62
N GLU A 240 24.83 30.66 16.52
CA GLU A 240 25.50 29.41 16.86
C GLU A 240 25.39 29.10 18.35
N ASP A 241 25.55 30.10 19.22
CA ASP A 241 25.41 29.95 20.67
C ASP A 241 23.96 29.59 21.06
N LEU A 242 22.97 30.24 20.43
CA LEU A 242 21.57 29.87 20.57
C LEU A 242 21.34 28.42 20.12
N PHE A 243 21.84 28.03 18.95
CA PHE A 243 21.70 26.64 18.47
C PHE A 243 22.23 25.63 19.49
N ARG A 244 23.39 25.90 20.08
CA ARG A 244 24.02 24.97 21.05
C ARG A 244 23.23 24.83 22.34
N SER A 245 22.53 25.88 22.78
CA SER A 245 21.75 25.83 24.03
C SER A 245 20.42 25.09 23.91
N LEU A 246 19.92 24.89 22.68
CA LEU A 246 18.60 24.32 22.43
C LEU A 246 18.58 22.79 22.46
N SER A 247 17.40 22.25 22.79
CA SER A 247 17.05 20.84 22.61
C SER A 247 17.02 20.44 21.13
N GLU A 248 17.02 19.14 20.87
CA GLU A 248 16.97 18.58 19.51
C GLU A 248 15.74 19.04 18.72
N GLU A 249 14.57 19.06 19.35
CA GLU A 249 13.32 19.49 18.75
C GLU A 249 13.35 20.97 18.35
N MET A 250 13.88 21.82 19.24
CA MET A 250 14.02 23.25 19.00
C MET A 250 15.08 23.57 17.94
N LYS A 251 16.18 22.81 17.88
CA LYS A 251 17.18 22.91 16.81
C LYS A 251 16.55 22.64 15.44
N LEU A 252 15.75 21.57 15.33
CA LEU A 252 15.04 21.27 14.09
C LEU A 252 14.13 22.44 13.71
N ARG A 253 13.27 22.91 14.62
CA ARG A 253 12.34 24.04 14.37
C ARG A 253 13.05 25.31 13.93
N MET A 254 14.22 25.58 14.51
CA MET A 254 15.03 26.74 14.13
C MET A 254 15.56 26.60 12.69
N VAL A 255 16.25 25.50 12.39
CA VAL A 255 16.82 25.28 11.05
C VAL A 255 15.71 25.19 9.99
N GLY A 256 14.56 24.61 10.34
CA GLY A 256 13.37 24.54 9.50
C GLY A 256 12.84 25.93 9.10
N ARG A 257 12.86 26.90 10.02
CA ARG A 257 12.50 28.30 9.70
C ARG A 257 13.61 28.99 8.92
N LEU A 258 14.87 28.78 9.29
CA LEU A 258 16.02 29.43 8.67
C LEU A 258 16.15 29.14 7.17
N ARG A 259 15.56 28.04 6.67
CA ARG A 259 15.43 27.77 5.23
C ARG A 259 14.85 28.96 4.47
N TRP A 260 13.91 29.68 5.07
CA TRP A 260 13.22 30.83 4.49
C TRP A 260 14.01 32.14 4.60
N VAL A 261 15.23 32.12 5.13
CA VAL A 261 16.15 33.26 5.16
C VAL A 261 17.55 32.84 4.69
N SER A 262 17.63 31.77 3.90
CA SER A 262 18.89 31.17 3.47
C SER A 262 19.73 32.06 2.53
N TRP A 263 19.15 33.13 1.97
CA TRP A 263 19.90 34.16 1.23
C TRP A 263 20.83 35.01 2.11
N SER A 264 20.66 34.96 3.43
CA SER A 264 21.53 35.67 4.38
C SER A 264 22.87 34.95 4.52
N ASP A 265 23.97 35.65 4.24
CA ASP A 265 25.33 35.12 4.43
C ASP A 265 25.56 34.63 5.86
N ARG A 266 24.92 35.26 6.86
CA ARG A 266 25.00 34.81 8.26
C ARG A 266 24.40 33.41 8.44
N VAL A 267 23.28 33.13 7.78
CA VAL A 267 22.58 31.83 7.85
C VAL A 267 23.32 30.76 7.06
N SER A 268 23.85 31.08 5.88
CA SER A 268 24.66 30.12 5.12
C SER A 268 25.99 29.79 5.84
N ASN A 269 26.65 30.79 6.42
CA ASN A 269 27.87 30.58 7.22
C ASN A 269 27.60 29.79 8.50
N PHE A 270 26.48 30.06 9.18
CA PHE A 270 25.99 29.24 10.30
C PHE A 270 25.86 27.77 9.89
N GLY A 271 25.23 27.50 8.74
CA GLY A 271 25.09 26.15 8.18
C GLY A 271 26.45 25.47 7.96
N ARG A 272 27.38 26.17 7.30
CA ARG A 272 28.74 25.66 7.04
C ARG A 272 29.55 25.40 8.31
N ALA A 273 29.44 26.27 9.31
CA ALA A 273 30.24 26.20 10.52
C ALA A 273 29.79 25.08 11.47
N LEU A 274 28.47 24.86 11.60
CA LEU A 274 27.92 23.92 12.56
C LEU A 274 27.71 22.51 12.03
N LEU A 275 27.67 22.30 10.73
CA LEU A 275 27.34 20.99 10.16
C LEU A 275 28.25 19.88 10.72
N SER A 276 29.57 20.10 10.75
CA SER A 276 30.51 19.12 11.28
C SER A 276 30.50 19.01 12.80
N GLU A 277 30.10 20.06 13.51
CA GLU A 277 29.94 20.05 14.96
C GLU A 277 28.69 19.25 15.37
N ALA A 278 27.58 19.48 14.68
CA ALA A 278 26.29 18.85 14.95
C ALA A 278 26.23 17.39 14.46
N LEU A 279 26.92 17.06 13.37
CA LEU A 279 26.97 15.73 12.77
C LEU A 279 28.41 15.23 12.64
N PRO A 280 29.13 14.97 13.74
CA PRO A 280 30.57 14.73 13.71
C PRO A 280 30.96 13.41 13.01
N ASN A 281 30.09 12.40 13.07
CA ASN A 281 30.36 11.05 12.60
C ASN A 281 29.11 10.36 12.05
N GLU A 282 29.30 9.18 11.49
CA GLU A 282 28.25 8.33 10.91
C GLU A 282 27.16 7.95 11.92
N ALA A 283 27.52 7.64 13.17
CA ALA A 283 26.52 7.29 14.19
C ALA A 283 25.61 8.46 14.56
N ALA A 284 26.13 9.70 14.51
CA ALA A 284 25.30 10.90 14.66
C ALA A 284 24.38 11.09 13.46
N LEU A 285 24.85 10.83 12.24
CA LEU A 285 24.04 10.86 11.03
C LEU A 285 22.96 9.77 11.04
N ASP A 286 23.27 8.56 11.50
CA ASP A 286 22.35 7.42 11.60
C ASP A 286 21.43 7.49 12.82
N SER A 287 21.12 8.69 13.28
CA SER A 287 20.12 8.93 14.31
C SER A 287 18.90 9.64 13.70
N GLU A 288 17.74 9.48 14.32
CA GLU A 288 16.52 10.15 13.86
C GLU A 288 16.70 11.68 13.85
N PHE A 289 17.25 12.25 14.92
CA PHE A 289 17.55 13.67 15.01
C PHE A 289 18.59 14.11 13.97
N GLY A 290 19.73 13.42 13.91
CA GLY A 290 20.85 13.86 13.08
C GLY A 290 20.56 13.80 11.58
N SER A 291 19.84 12.78 11.13
CA SER A 291 19.41 12.65 9.73
C SER A 291 18.37 13.71 9.33
N LYS A 292 17.37 13.99 10.19
CA LYS A 292 16.44 15.12 10.00
C LYS A 292 17.17 16.46 9.94
N LEU A 293 18.18 16.62 10.79
CA LEU A 293 18.98 17.83 10.84
C LEU A 293 19.80 18.02 9.56
N LEU A 294 20.43 16.95 9.05
CA LEU A 294 21.14 16.95 7.77
C LEU A 294 20.22 17.42 6.63
N ASP A 295 19.02 16.83 6.53
CA ASP A 295 18.04 17.19 5.50
C ASP A 295 17.69 18.69 5.54
N ARG A 296 17.47 19.24 6.75
CA ARG A 296 17.23 20.69 6.92
C ARG A 296 18.45 21.53 6.53
N PHE A 297 19.69 21.08 6.81
CA PHE A 297 20.92 21.80 6.43
C PHE A 297 21.14 21.91 4.92
N VAL A 298 20.61 20.99 4.10
CA VAL A 298 20.66 21.10 2.63
C VAL A 298 20.10 22.45 2.17
N HIS A 299 19.07 22.97 2.83
CA HIS A 299 18.46 24.25 2.48
C HIS A 299 19.31 25.49 2.83
N LEU A 300 20.32 25.35 3.71
CA LEU A 300 21.17 26.46 4.18
C LEU A 300 22.54 26.46 3.48
N ALA A 301 23.13 25.29 3.30
CA ALA A 301 24.51 25.15 2.79
C ALA A 301 24.69 23.85 1.98
N PRO A 302 24.03 23.70 0.82
CA PRO A 302 23.95 22.42 0.11
C PRO A 302 25.31 21.87 -0.32
N ASP A 303 26.25 22.72 -0.75
CA ASP A 303 27.61 22.28 -1.15
C ASP A 303 28.37 21.68 0.05
N ALA A 304 28.34 22.37 1.21
CA ALA A 304 28.97 21.89 2.43
C ALA A 304 28.29 20.61 2.97
N THR A 305 26.98 20.51 2.80
CA THR A 305 26.22 19.30 3.14
C THR A 305 26.66 18.10 2.30
N MET A 306 26.86 18.28 1.00
CA MET A 306 27.37 17.22 0.14
C MET A 306 28.81 16.83 0.48
N GLU A 307 29.71 17.80 0.68
CA GLU A 307 31.10 17.54 1.10
C GLU A 307 31.16 16.74 2.41
N HIS A 308 30.27 17.05 3.35
CA HIS A 308 30.18 16.36 4.64
C HIS A 308 29.61 14.95 4.51
N LEU A 309 28.57 14.75 3.71
CA LEU A 309 28.03 13.42 3.38
C LEU A 309 29.10 12.54 2.71
N ASP A 310 29.81 13.08 1.73
CA ASP A 310 30.88 12.37 1.04
C ASP A 310 31.96 11.92 2.03
N ARG A 311 32.45 12.83 2.89
CA ARG A 311 33.43 12.52 3.93
C ARG A 311 32.97 11.40 4.88
N LEU A 312 31.68 11.32 5.21
CA LEU A 312 31.16 10.33 6.15
C LEU A 312 30.90 8.96 5.50
N LEU A 313 30.43 8.93 4.25
CA LEU A 313 29.86 7.73 3.64
C LEU A 313 30.61 7.23 2.39
N SER A 314 31.32 8.08 1.64
CA SER A 314 31.85 7.69 0.32
C SER A 314 32.94 6.62 0.37
N GLY A 315 33.71 6.57 1.48
CA GLY A 315 34.75 5.58 1.72
C GLY A 315 34.26 4.21 2.21
N LYS A 316 32.95 4.04 2.42
CA LYS A 316 32.36 2.80 2.94
C LYS A 316 32.17 1.75 1.86
N SER A 317 32.27 0.50 2.26
CA SER A 317 31.85 -0.65 1.44
C SER A 317 30.33 -0.74 1.34
N ILE A 318 29.83 -1.46 0.34
CA ILE A 318 28.38 -1.66 0.15
C ILE A 318 27.76 -2.37 1.37
N ASP A 319 28.48 -3.32 1.99
CA ASP A 319 28.00 -4.02 3.19
C ASP A 319 27.92 -3.12 4.43
N GLU A 320 28.86 -2.17 4.58
CA GLU A 320 28.78 -1.16 5.65
C GLU A 320 27.61 -0.21 5.43
N LEU A 321 27.37 0.23 4.19
CA LEU A 321 26.23 1.09 3.85
C LEU A 321 24.87 0.41 4.02
N ALA A 322 24.81 -0.93 3.97
CA ALA A 322 23.58 -1.68 4.23
C ALA A 322 23.18 -1.63 5.71
N ALA A 323 24.14 -1.41 6.62
CA ALA A 323 23.90 -1.26 8.05
C ALA A 323 23.44 0.16 8.45
N PHE A 324 23.53 1.14 7.54
CA PHE A 324 22.98 2.48 7.73
C PHE A 324 21.46 2.42 7.54
N ASP A 325 20.71 2.57 8.65
CA ASP A 325 19.29 2.22 8.71
C ASP A 325 18.44 3.36 9.26
N THR A 326 18.65 3.73 10.53
CA THR A 326 17.78 4.68 11.26
C THR A 326 17.75 6.07 10.60
N GLY A 327 18.90 6.57 10.16
CA GLY A 327 19.02 7.87 9.49
C GLY A 327 18.90 7.82 7.97
N ARG A 328 18.79 6.61 7.39
CA ARG A 328 18.89 6.40 5.95
C ARG A 328 17.87 7.19 5.15
N ARG A 329 16.60 7.20 5.60
CA ARG A 329 15.51 7.82 4.84
C ARG A 329 15.72 9.33 4.64
N TYR A 330 16.04 10.06 5.70
CA TYR A 330 16.30 11.50 5.60
C TYR A 330 17.62 11.80 4.87
N ALA A 331 18.62 10.92 4.95
CA ALA A 331 19.81 11.05 4.13
C ALA A 331 19.52 10.87 2.63
N ILE A 332 18.62 9.94 2.25
CA ILE A 332 18.14 9.81 0.88
C ILE A 332 17.38 11.07 0.46
N TRP A 333 16.49 11.62 1.30
CA TRP A 333 15.78 12.87 0.99
C TRP A 333 16.71 14.08 0.84
N ALA A 334 17.81 14.11 1.61
CA ALA A 334 18.86 15.10 1.45
C ALA A 334 19.57 14.90 0.09
N LEU A 335 19.90 13.65 -0.27
CA LEU A 335 20.52 13.32 -1.55
C LEU A 335 19.60 13.62 -2.73
N GLU A 336 18.28 13.39 -2.64
CA GLU A 336 17.30 13.75 -3.68
C GLU A 336 17.35 15.25 -4.03
N LYS A 337 17.55 16.11 -3.03
CA LYS A 337 17.75 17.56 -3.26
C LYS A 337 19.13 17.85 -3.86
N LEU A 338 20.17 17.15 -3.40
CA LEU A 338 21.55 17.37 -3.84
C LEU A 338 21.83 16.87 -5.26
N VAL A 339 21.21 15.75 -5.69
CA VAL A 339 21.26 15.29 -7.09
C VAL A 339 20.50 16.24 -8.01
N PHE A 340 19.53 16.99 -7.49
CA PHE A 340 18.80 17.94 -8.31
C PHE A 340 19.71 19.03 -8.87
N ARG A 341 20.61 19.54 -8.01
CA ARG A 341 21.56 20.60 -8.32
C ARG A 341 22.69 20.07 -9.18
N ARG A 342 22.91 20.71 -10.33
CA ARG A 342 24.02 20.36 -11.23
C ARG A 342 25.40 20.41 -10.55
N GLN A 343 25.61 21.32 -9.60
CA GLN A 343 26.91 21.49 -8.91
C GLN A 343 27.27 20.33 -7.97
N THR A 344 26.26 19.66 -7.41
CA THR A 344 26.45 18.54 -6.47
C THR A 344 26.09 17.18 -7.06
N PHE A 345 25.62 17.14 -8.32
CA PHE A 345 25.12 15.94 -8.98
C PHE A 345 26.10 14.76 -8.96
N ASP A 346 27.34 14.93 -9.43
CA ASP A 346 28.29 13.81 -9.58
C ASP A 346 28.54 13.10 -8.23
N ALA A 347 28.88 13.86 -7.18
CA ALA A 347 29.12 13.30 -5.85
C ALA A 347 27.85 12.68 -5.25
N ALA A 348 26.71 13.35 -5.38
CA ALA A 348 25.44 12.88 -4.82
C ALA A 348 24.95 11.60 -5.53
N ALA A 349 25.02 11.55 -6.86
CA ALA A 349 24.59 10.41 -7.67
C ALA A 349 25.48 9.18 -7.43
N ARG A 350 26.79 9.35 -7.25
CA ARG A 350 27.71 8.26 -6.87
C ARG A 350 27.42 7.70 -5.49
N LEU A 351 27.13 8.56 -4.51
CA LEU A 351 26.76 8.12 -3.17
C LEU A 351 25.39 7.41 -3.20
N LEU A 352 24.43 7.94 -3.95
CA LEU A 352 23.11 7.33 -4.13
C LEU A 352 23.19 5.97 -4.84
N LEU A 353 24.07 5.81 -5.83
CA LEU A 353 24.38 4.52 -6.47
C LEU A 353 24.86 3.48 -5.44
N LYS A 354 25.82 3.85 -4.58
CA LYS A 354 26.32 2.94 -3.55
C LYS A 354 25.25 2.58 -2.53
N LEU A 355 24.45 3.55 -2.08
CA LEU A 355 23.32 3.31 -1.18
C LEU A 355 22.25 2.44 -1.83
N GLY A 356 21.97 2.61 -3.12
CA GLY A 356 21.04 1.78 -3.89
C GLY A 356 21.54 0.36 -4.11
N ALA A 357 22.85 0.17 -4.29
CA ALA A 357 23.46 -1.16 -4.31
C ALA A 357 23.42 -1.83 -2.92
N ALA A 358 23.38 -1.03 -1.86
CA ALA A 358 23.20 -1.42 -0.45
C ALA A 358 21.72 -1.31 0.00
N GLU A 359 20.76 -1.61 -0.87
CA GLU A 359 19.34 -1.42 -0.56
C GLU A 359 18.88 -2.29 0.62
N ASN A 360 18.17 -1.67 1.57
CA ASN A 360 17.61 -2.33 2.76
C ASN A 360 16.11 -2.04 2.98
N GLU A 361 15.45 -1.34 2.04
CA GLU A 361 14.02 -1.00 2.09
C GLU A 361 13.20 -1.63 0.94
N ASN A 362 11.96 -2.04 1.23
CA ASN A 362 11.06 -2.69 0.27
C ASN A 362 10.08 -1.74 -0.47
N TRP A 363 10.32 -0.43 -0.43
CA TRP A 363 9.42 0.59 -0.99
C TRP A 363 10.02 1.20 -2.25
N ALA A 364 9.21 1.60 -3.23
CA ALA A 364 9.72 2.04 -4.55
C ALA A 364 10.53 3.36 -4.54
N ASN A 365 10.33 4.23 -3.54
CA ASN A 365 11.06 5.50 -3.38
C ASN A 365 12.29 5.37 -2.45
N ASN A 366 12.95 4.22 -2.52
CA ASN A 366 14.20 3.92 -1.82
C ASN A 366 15.43 4.36 -2.65
N ALA A 367 16.64 4.13 -2.17
CA ALA A 367 17.85 4.63 -2.83
C ALA A 367 18.04 4.06 -4.25
N SER A 368 17.75 2.77 -4.44
CA SER A 368 17.82 2.13 -5.77
C SER A 368 16.79 2.70 -6.75
N GLY A 369 15.55 2.93 -6.29
CA GLY A 369 14.51 3.61 -7.06
C GLY A 369 14.89 5.03 -7.44
N GLN A 370 15.42 5.82 -6.49
CA GLN A 370 15.87 7.19 -6.75
C GLN A 370 17.04 7.24 -7.73
N PHE A 371 18.04 6.37 -7.58
CA PHE A 371 19.18 6.33 -8.51
C PHE A 371 18.73 5.98 -9.94
N THR A 372 17.92 4.92 -10.11
CA THR A 372 17.45 4.55 -11.45
C THR A 372 16.57 5.64 -12.05
N GLY A 373 15.76 6.31 -11.24
CA GLY A 373 14.95 7.47 -11.63
C GLY A 373 15.75 8.62 -12.24
N LEU A 374 17.03 8.82 -11.89
CA LEU A 374 17.89 9.84 -12.52
C LEU A 374 18.04 9.65 -14.04
N TYR A 375 17.80 8.42 -14.53
CA TYR A 375 18.02 8.02 -15.93
C TYR A 375 16.74 7.92 -16.76
N GLN A 376 15.59 8.30 -16.21
CA GLN A 376 14.40 8.48 -17.04
C GLN A 376 14.54 9.71 -17.95
N LEU A 377 13.89 9.67 -19.12
CA LEU A 377 14.02 10.72 -20.13
C LEU A 377 13.40 12.06 -19.69
N TYR A 378 12.26 12.02 -18.99
CA TYR A 378 11.56 13.20 -18.49
C TYR A 378 11.31 13.08 -16.99
N LEU A 379 11.36 14.20 -16.26
CA LEU A 379 11.17 14.26 -14.80
C LEU A 379 12.27 13.53 -14.00
N SER A 380 13.51 13.50 -14.47
CA SER A 380 14.60 12.75 -13.84
C SER A 380 15.04 13.22 -12.44
N GLY A 381 14.50 14.33 -11.95
CA GLY A 381 14.85 14.93 -10.67
C GLY A 381 16.22 15.62 -10.67
N THR A 382 16.65 16.20 -11.80
CA THR A 382 17.97 16.83 -11.90
C THR A 382 18.14 17.79 -13.08
N GLU A 383 18.91 18.86 -12.84
CA GLU A 383 19.43 19.79 -13.86
C GLU A 383 20.59 19.19 -14.68
N ALA A 384 21.13 18.04 -14.27
CA ALA A 384 22.26 17.41 -14.93
C ALA A 384 21.91 16.95 -16.35
N THR A 385 22.85 17.18 -17.27
CA THR A 385 22.75 16.77 -18.68
C THR A 385 22.93 15.25 -18.83
N PRO A 386 22.44 14.63 -19.93
CA PRO A 386 22.68 13.22 -20.21
C PRO A 386 24.16 12.82 -20.14
N GLU A 387 25.07 13.67 -20.62
CA GLU A 387 26.51 13.42 -20.59
C GLU A 387 27.04 13.31 -19.15
N GLU A 388 26.60 14.19 -18.26
CA GLU A 388 26.99 14.18 -16.83
C GLU A 388 26.43 12.93 -16.13
N LYS A 389 25.19 12.53 -16.44
CA LYS A 389 24.58 11.30 -15.91
C LYS A 389 25.33 10.06 -16.36
N LEU A 390 25.69 9.99 -17.64
CA LEU A 390 26.34 8.83 -18.23
C LEU A 390 27.76 8.58 -17.67
N VAL A 391 28.46 9.62 -17.21
CA VAL A 391 29.75 9.45 -16.52
C VAL A 391 29.60 8.59 -15.26
N VAL A 392 28.60 8.87 -14.42
CA VAL A 392 28.34 8.10 -13.19
C VAL A 392 27.91 6.67 -13.54
N LEU A 393 27.07 6.51 -14.57
CA LEU A 393 26.61 5.21 -15.05
C LEU A 393 27.75 4.33 -15.58
N ASP A 394 28.64 4.90 -16.40
CA ASP A 394 29.73 4.16 -17.02
C ASP A 394 30.76 3.70 -15.98
N ASP A 395 31.05 4.53 -14.98
CA ASP A 395 31.88 4.15 -13.84
C ASP A 395 31.23 3.00 -13.05
N GLY A 396 29.92 3.07 -12.80
CA GLY A 396 29.18 2.01 -12.10
C GLY A 396 29.10 0.69 -12.88
N LEU A 397 28.98 0.74 -14.21
CA LEU A 397 29.04 -0.45 -15.08
C LEU A 397 30.42 -1.10 -15.09
N ALA A 398 31.48 -0.33 -14.82
CA ALA A 398 32.85 -0.82 -14.72
C ALA A 398 33.25 -1.27 -13.31
N ASP A 399 32.38 -1.11 -12.31
CA ASP A 399 32.65 -1.44 -10.91
C ASP A 399 32.85 -2.96 -10.71
N ALA A 400 33.69 -3.32 -9.75
CA ALA A 400 33.97 -4.71 -9.41
C ALA A 400 32.80 -5.37 -8.65
N ASP A 401 31.99 -4.60 -7.92
CA ASP A 401 30.84 -5.11 -7.18
C ASP A 401 29.64 -5.36 -8.11
N GLU A 402 29.13 -6.59 -8.11
CA GLU A 402 28.01 -7.00 -8.96
C GLU A 402 26.70 -6.27 -8.66
N ARG A 403 26.49 -5.85 -7.40
CA ARG A 403 25.28 -5.11 -6.99
C ARG A 403 25.22 -3.73 -7.65
N VAL A 404 26.37 -3.06 -7.74
CA VAL A 404 26.52 -1.76 -8.41
C VAL A 404 26.27 -1.90 -9.91
N ARG A 405 26.90 -2.89 -10.56
CA ARG A 405 26.70 -3.15 -11.99
C ARG A 405 25.24 -3.47 -12.32
N LYS A 406 24.60 -4.32 -11.51
CA LYS A 406 23.19 -4.69 -11.69
C LYS A 406 22.29 -3.45 -11.63
N LEU A 407 22.47 -2.59 -10.64
CA LEU A 407 21.69 -1.35 -10.51
C LEU A 407 21.90 -0.41 -11.71
N CYS A 408 23.10 -0.38 -12.29
CA CYS A 408 23.35 0.38 -13.52
C CYS A 408 22.67 -0.24 -14.75
N VAL A 409 22.53 -1.57 -14.82
CA VAL A 409 21.72 -2.22 -15.86
C VAL A 409 20.24 -1.88 -15.68
N ASP A 410 19.74 -1.79 -14.45
CA ASP A 410 18.37 -1.35 -14.16
C ASP A 410 18.17 0.14 -14.55
N ALA A 411 19.18 0.98 -14.39
CA ALA A 411 19.17 2.36 -14.89
C ALA A 411 19.16 2.42 -16.43
N LEU A 412 19.91 1.55 -17.12
CA LEU A 412 19.84 1.43 -18.58
C LEU A 412 18.45 0.97 -19.05
N ASN A 413 17.80 0.06 -18.30
CA ASN A 413 16.41 -0.31 -18.55
C ASN A 413 15.49 0.92 -18.43
N ARG A 414 15.69 1.76 -17.40
CA ARG A 414 14.92 3.00 -17.21
C ARG A 414 15.09 3.98 -18.37
N MET A 415 16.29 4.06 -18.96
CA MET A 415 16.53 4.93 -20.12
C MET A 415 15.69 4.56 -21.36
N LEU A 416 15.27 3.30 -21.49
CA LEU A 416 14.49 2.82 -22.64
C LEU A 416 12.96 2.98 -22.45
N GLU A 417 12.50 3.34 -21.24
CA GLU A 417 11.10 3.64 -20.99
C GLU A 417 10.67 4.90 -21.76
N ASN A 418 9.52 4.86 -22.44
CA ASN A 418 9.03 5.94 -23.30
C ASN A 418 7.58 6.40 -22.99
N TRP A 419 6.96 5.88 -21.94
CA TRP A 419 5.63 6.26 -21.48
C TRP A 419 5.56 6.28 -19.95
N HIS A 420 4.53 6.95 -19.41
CA HIS A 420 4.18 6.94 -17.98
C HIS A 420 5.28 7.44 -17.02
N PHE A 421 6.00 8.50 -17.40
CA PHE A 421 6.92 9.19 -16.49
C PHE A 421 6.17 9.80 -15.30
N SER A 422 6.67 9.53 -14.10
CA SER A 422 6.24 10.18 -12.87
C SER A 422 7.43 10.33 -11.93
N ARG A 423 7.46 11.39 -11.14
CA ARG A 423 8.48 11.63 -10.10
C ARG A 423 7.82 12.33 -8.93
N SER A 424 8.32 12.04 -7.72
CA SER A 424 8.03 12.87 -6.56
C SER A 424 8.72 14.25 -6.63
N GLY A 425 7.96 15.34 -6.71
CA GLY A 425 8.37 16.75 -6.55
C GLY A 425 8.76 17.15 -5.11
N GLY A 426 9.02 18.44 -4.89
CA GLY A 426 9.49 19.01 -3.63
C GLY A 426 11.01 19.10 -3.49
N SER A 427 11.76 18.15 -4.08
CA SER A 427 13.23 18.14 -4.03
C SER A 427 13.88 19.29 -4.82
N GLU A 428 13.16 19.85 -5.79
CA GLU A 428 13.56 21.04 -6.53
C GLU A 428 13.58 22.33 -5.70
N HIS A 429 12.91 22.35 -4.53
CA HIS A 429 12.87 23.51 -3.64
C HIS A 429 13.99 23.46 -2.60
N ILE A 430 15.03 24.29 -2.79
CA ILE A 430 16.18 24.35 -1.89
C ILE A 430 16.32 25.76 -1.31
N GLY A 431 16.09 25.88 0.00
CA GLY A 431 16.13 27.17 0.69
C GLY A 431 14.94 28.04 0.28
N ALA A 432 15.17 29.35 0.20
CA ALA A 432 14.17 30.30 -0.25
C ALA A 432 14.30 30.69 -1.74
N GLY A 433 15.14 29.99 -2.50
CA GLY A 433 15.32 30.22 -3.93
C GLY A 433 14.14 29.75 -4.76
N GLU A 434 14.12 30.14 -6.05
CA GLU A 434 13.19 29.56 -7.02
C GLU A 434 13.44 28.06 -7.18
N ALA A 435 12.37 27.31 -7.51
CA ALA A 435 12.47 25.88 -7.77
C ALA A 435 13.42 25.60 -8.94
N LEU A 436 14.29 24.61 -8.77
CA LEU A 436 15.14 24.13 -9.85
C LEU A 436 14.31 23.42 -10.93
N GLN A 437 14.82 23.38 -12.16
CA GLN A 437 14.13 22.75 -13.28
C GLN A 437 14.85 21.49 -13.74
N ASP A 438 14.07 20.44 -13.99
CA ASP A 438 14.59 19.22 -14.62
C ASP A 438 15.20 19.52 -15.99
N TRP A 439 16.32 18.87 -16.31
CA TRP A 439 16.74 18.76 -17.69
C TRP A 439 15.67 18.01 -18.49
N GLN A 440 15.39 18.50 -19.69
CA GLN A 440 14.47 17.87 -20.64
C GLN A 440 15.01 18.03 -22.07
N PRO A 441 14.80 17.04 -22.95
CA PRO A 441 15.22 17.15 -24.34
C PRO A 441 14.44 18.27 -25.04
N GLU A 442 15.15 19.12 -25.78
CA GLU A 442 14.56 20.19 -26.60
C GLU A 442 14.25 19.69 -28.02
N THR A 443 14.92 18.62 -28.44
CA THR A 443 14.77 18.06 -29.81
C THR A 443 14.57 16.55 -29.81
N TYR A 444 13.91 16.03 -30.85
CA TYR A 444 13.84 14.59 -31.10
C TYR A 444 15.22 13.95 -31.31
N GLY A 445 16.21 14.71 -31.78
CA GLY A 445 17.58 14.24 -31.91
C GLY A 445 18.17 13.80 -30.58
N GLU A 446 18.01 14.62 -29.54
CA GLU A 446 18.47 14.31 -28.18
C GLU A 446 17.76 13.10 -27.58
N VAL A 447 16.46 12.92 -27.87
CA VAL A 447 15.72 11.71 -27.47
C VAL A 447 16.32 10.47 -28.11
N PHE A 448 16.62 10.51 -29.42
CA PHE A 448 17.24 9.38 -30.11
C PHE A 448 18.68 9.12 -29.65
N ASP A 449 19.45 10.17 -29.36
CA ASP A 449 20.80 10.08 -28.82
C ASP A 449 20.77 9.38 -27.44
N TYR A 450 19.77 9.71 -26.62
CA TYR A 450 19.55 9.09 -25.31
C TYR A 450 19.29 7.58 -25.43
N TYR A 451 18.39 7.15 -26.32
CA TYR A 451 18.14 5.73 -26.57
C TYR A 451 19.36 5.01 -27.17
N ARG A 452 20.09 5.64 -28.10
CA ARG A 452 21.34 5.07 -28.63
C ARG A 452 22.39 4.86 -27.55
N ALA A 453 22.50 5.78 -26.59
CA ALA A 453 23.41 5.65 -25.47
C ALA A 453 23.08 4.43 -24.59
N ALA A 454 21.79 4.17 -24.32
CA ALA A 454 21.36 2.99 -23.57
C ALA A 454 21.58 1.69 -24.36
N LEU A 455 21.11 1.64 -25.62
CA LEU A 455 21.19 0.46 -26.47
C LEU A 455 22.63 0.01 -26.74
N SER A 456 23.54 0.94 -27.02
CA SER A 456 24.95 0.61 -27.25
C SER A 456 25.62 -0.06 -26.04
N ARG A 457 25.27 0.36 -24.82
CA ARG A 457 25.78 -0.21 -23.57
C ARG A 457 25.17 -1.58 -23.31
N LEU A 458 23.85 -1.71 -23.42
CA LEU A 458 23.15 -2.98 -23.26
C LEU A 458 23.60 -4.02 -24.30
N GLU A 459 23.77 -3.61 -25.57
CA GLU A 459 24.26 -4.49 -26.63
C GLU A 459 25.67 -5.02 -26.32
N ARG A 460 26.58 -4.14 -25.85
CA ARG A 460 27.93 -4.55 -25.45
C ARG A 460 27.92 -5.57 -24.32
N ILE A 461 27.07 -5.38 -23.31
CA ILE A 461 26.90 -6.31 -22.19
C ILE A 461 26.31 -7.64 -22.69
N ALA A 462 25.24 -7.58 -23.48
CA ALA A 462 24.58 -8.75 -24.03
C ALA A 462 25.50 -9.58 -24.94
N LEU A 463 26.37 -8.96 -25.75
CA LEU A 463 27.31 -9.68 -26.63
C LEU A 463 28.50 -10.30 -25.87
N ASN A 464 28.79 -9.83 -24.66
CA ASN A 464 29.82 -10.43 -23.82
C ASN A 464 29.24 -11.58 -22.98
N THR A 465 29.20 -12.79 -23.53
CA THR A 465 28.64 -13.98 -22.84
C THR A 465 29.35 -14.39 -21.55
N LYS A 466 30.46 -13.73 -21.19
CA LYS A 466 31.14 -13.90 -19.89
C LYS A 466 30.69 -12.90 -18.83
N ASP A 467 29.96 -11.86 -19.23
CA ASP A 467 29.40 -10.88 -18.30
C ASP A 467 28.21 -11.51 -17.56
N PRO A 468 28.18 -11.51 -16.22
CA PRO A 468 27.04 -12.07 -15.47
C PRO A 468 25.69 -11.45 -15.83
N SER A 469 25.68 -10.21 -16.33
CA SER A 469 24.47 -9.48 -16.72
C SER A 469 24.09 -9.64 -18.20
N HIS A 470 24.79 -10.48 -18.98
CA HIS A 470 24.54 -10.63 -20.43
C HIS A 470 23.08 -11.01 -20.73
N GLN A 471 22.50 -11.95 -19.97
CA GLN A 471 21.12 -12.41 -20.17
C GLN A 471 20.10 -11.36 -19.74
N THR A 472 20.38 -10.65 -18.64
CA THR A 472 19.56 -9.51 -18.18
C THR A 472 19.51 -8.42 -19.23
N ALA A 473 20.67 -8.01 -19.77
CA ALA A 473 20.74 -7.00 -20.82
C ALA A 473 20.01 -7.43 -22.09
N LEU A 474 20.15 -8.70 -22.51
CA LEU A 474 19.43 -9.26 -23.66
C LEU A 474 17.91 -9.22 -23.45
N ASN A 475 17.45 -9.56 -22.26
CA ASN A 475 16.03 -9.52 -21.89
C ASN A 475 15.50 -8.08 -21.85
N THR A 476 16.26 -7.14 -21.27
CA THR A 476 15.93 -5.71 -21.24
C THR A 476 15.78 -5.13 -22.65
N ILE A 477 16.70 -5.42 -23.56
CA ILE A 477 16.55 -5.00 -24.96
C ILE A 477 15.24 -5.56 -25.52
N GLY A 478 15.01 -6.87 -25.33
CA GLY A 478 13.83 -7.58 -25.83
C GLY A 478 12.50 -7.00 -25.34
N SER A 479 12.39 -6.61 -24.07
CA SER A 479 11.17 -6.05 -23.49
C SER A 479 10.82 -4.65 -24.02
N HIS A 480 11.79 -3.91 -24.55
CA HIS A 480 11.58 -2.57 -25.09
C HIS A 480 11.46 -2.55 -26.63
N LEU A 481 11.63 -3.68 -27.32
CA LEU A 481 11.65 -3.68 -28.79
C LEU A 481 10.36 -3.13 -29.42
N ARG A 482 9.19 -3.50 -28.89
CA ARG A 482 7.91 -2.95 -29.36
C ARG A 482 7.91 -1.42 -29.35
N SER A 483 8.32 -0.83 -28.24
CA SER A 483 8.32 0.62 -28.04
C SER A 483 9.39 1.30 -28.93
N LEU A 484 10.53 0.64 -29.11
CA LEU A 484 11.62 1.10 -29.99
C LEU A 484 11.23 1.05 -31.47
N PHE A 485 10.45 0.07 -31.92
CA PHE A 485 9.92 0.00 -33.29
C PHE A 485 8.95 1.15 -33.62
N SER A 486 8.42 1.86 -32.63
CA SER A 486 7.65 3.09 -32.88
C SER A 486 8.53 4.29 -33.27
N ASN A 487 9.87 4.18 -33.16
CA ASN A 487 10.82 5.21 -33.58
C ASN A 487 11.36 4.91 -34.99
N VAL A 488 10.66 5.38 -36.02
CA VAL A 488 11.01 5.14 -37.45
C VAL A 488 12.47 5.46 -37.76
N SER A 489 13.02 6.54 -37.18
CA SER A 489 14.40 6.98 -37.40
C SER A 489 15.48 6.04 -36.84
N LEU A 490 15.14 5.18 -35.88
CA LEU A 490 16.08 4.24 -35.25
C LEU A 490 15.99 2.83 -35.84
N LEU A 491 15.05 2.56 -36.76
CA LEU A 491 14.74 1.21 -37.21
C LEU A 491 15.97 0.49 -37.79
N ASP A 492 16.72 1.14 -38.68
CA ASP A 492 17.89 0.52 -39.35
C ASP A 492 18.95 0.10 -38.33
N GLU A 493 19.18 0.93 -37.30
CA GLU A 493 20.13 0.65 -36.23
C GLU A 493 19.66 -0.49 -35.33
N ILE A 494 18.38 -0.49 -34.98
CA ILE A 494 17.75 -1.56 -34.18
C ILE A 494 17.80 -2.89 -34.93
N GLN A 495 17.47 -2.91 -36.23
CA GLN A 495 17.55 -4.13 -37.05
C GLN A 495 18.99 -4.66 -37.12
N ALA A 496 19.98 -3.78 -37.27
CA ALA A 496 21.39 -4.16 -37.28
C ALA A 496 21.84 -4.73 -35.92
N MET A 497 21.39 -4.16 -34.80
CA MET A 497 21.61 -4.69 -33.45
C MET A 497 20.97 -6.07 -33.27
N ILE A 498 19.70 -6.22 -33.63
CA ILE A 498 18.99 -7.51 -33.56
C ILE A 498 19.72 -8.58 -34.38
N ALA A 499 20.20 -8.25 -35.57
CA ALA A 499 20.97 -9.20 -36.39
C ALA A 499 22.25 -9.68 -35.70
N ARG A 500 22.98 -8.78 -35.00
CA ARG A 500 24.18 -9.15 -34.23
C ARG A 500 23.82 -9.99 -33.01
N LEU A 501 22.76 -9.63 -32.28
CA LEU A 501 22.29 -10.39 -31.11
C LEU A 501 21.80 -11.78 -31.50
N ARG A 502 21.00 -11.92 -32.57
CA ARG A 502 20.55 -13.24 -33.07
C ARG A 502 21.69 -14.13 -33.56
N LYS A 503 22.79 -13.54 -34.03
CA LYS A 503 24.00 -14.31 -34.37
C LYS A 503 24.66 -14.91 -33.12
N ALA A 504 24.64 -14.19 -32.00
CA ALA A 504 25.14 -14.69 -30.71
C ALA A 504 24.12 -15.61 -30.01
N TYR A 505 22.83 -15.35 -30.19
CA TYR A 505 21.70 -16.04 -29.56
C TYR A 505 20.66 -16.47 -30.61
N PRO A 506 20.89 -17.56 -31.36
CA PRO A 506 19.99 -17.99 -32.44
C PRO A 506 18.55 -18.28 -31.99
N ALA A 507 18.36 -18.69 -30.73
CA ALA A 507 17.04 -18.99 -30.15
C ALA A 507 16.40 -17.79 -29.41
N TRP A 508 16.91 -16.57 -29.61
CA TRP A 508 16.35 -15.37 -29.01
C TRP A 508 15.16 -14.83 -29.84
N HIS A 509 13.95 -15.17 -29.41
CA HIS A 509 12.72 -14.85 -30.13
C HIS A 509 12.05 -13.53 -29.76
N LYS A 510 12.58 -12.81 -28.76
CA LYS A 510 11.98 -11.55 -28.30
C LYS A 510 11.87 -10.49 -29.40
N ALA A 511 12.75 -10.54 -30.41
CA ALA A 511 12.62 -9.68 -31.59
C ALA A 511 11.34 -9.95 -32.38
N ALA A 512 11.03 -11.22 -32.67
CA ALA A 512 9.79 -11.59 -33.36
C ALA A 512 8.57 -11.21 -32.53
N LEU A 513 8.61 -11.46 -31.22
CA LEU A 513 7.53 -11.07 -30.29
C LEU A 513 7.31 -9.55 -30.25
N GLY A 514 8.38 -8.75 -30.17
CA GLY A 514 8.26 -7.29 -30.17
C GLY A 514 7.65 -6.73 -31.46
N VAL A 515 7.97 -7.32 -32.62
CA VAL A 515 7.33 -6.96 -33.89
C VAL A 515 5.87 -7.43 -33.91
N ASN A 516 5.57 -8.63 -33.40
CA ASN A 516 4.20 -9.16 -33.31
C ASN A 516 3.30 -8.24 -32.48
N GLU A 517 3.73 -7.85 -31.29
CA GLU A 517 2.98 -6.92 -30.43
C GLU A 517 2.82 -5.55 -31.10
N TRP A 518 3.85 -5.04 -31.79
CA TRP A 518 3.76 -3.78 -32.51
C TRP A 518 2.74 -3.86 -33.66
N LEU A 519 2.76 -4.94 -34.44
CA LEU A 519 1.78 -5.19 -35.50
C LEU A 519 0.37 -5.25 -34.93
N TYR A 520 0.18 -5.88 -33.78
CA TYR A 520 -1.15 -6.02 -33.21
C TYR A 520 -1.66 -4.70 -32.59
N PHE A 521 -0.87 -4.03 -31.77
CA PHE A 521 -1.34 -2.89 -30.97
C PHE A 521 -1.05 -1.51 -31.57
N ASP A 522 0.05 -1.33 -32.31
CA ASP A 522 0.58 -0.01 -32.65
C ASP A 522 0.49 0.33 -34.15
N ARG A 523 0.35 -0.67 -35.04
CA ARG A 523 0.45 -0.47 -36.50
C ARG A 523 -0.50 0.58 -37.07
N ASN A 524 -1.70 0.72 -36.50
CA ASN A 524 -2.72 1.66 -36.97
C ASN A 524 -2.25 3.13 -36.86
N GLY A 525 -1.23 3.41 -36.03
CA GLY A 525 -0.63 4.75 -35.88
C GLY A 525 0.50 5.06 -36.87
N ALA A 526 0.94 4.10 -37.68
CA ALA A 526 2.06 4.24 -38.62
C ALA A 526 1.61 4.26 -40.09
N ASP A 527 2.47 4.72 -41.00
CA ASP A 527 2.17 4.72 -42.43
C ASP A 527 2.24 3.31 -43.07
N GLU A 528 1.50 3.09 -44.16
CA GLU A 528 1.43 1.78 -44.81
C GLU A 528 2.80 1.22 -45.26
N PRO A 529 3.75 2.02 -45.78
CA PRO A 529 5.10 1.53 -46.10
C PRO A 529 5.84 0.99 -44.88
N TYR A 530 5.76 1.66 -43.73
CA TYR A 530 6.41 1.22 -42.51
C TYR A 530 5.77 -0.04 -41.93
N GLN A 531 4.43 -0.12 -41.94
CA GLN A 531 3.70 -1.32 -41.55
C GLN A 531 4.13 -2.54 -42.38
N ARG A 532 4.19 -2.38 -43.72
CA ARG A 532 4.63 -3.45 -44.62
C ARG A 532 6.06 -3.89 -44.34
N ARG A 533 6.96 -2.93 -44.10
CA ARG A 533 8.37 -3.21 -43.78
C ARG A 533 8.50 -4.03 -42.49
N LEU A 534 7.78 -3.68 -41.42
CA LEU A 534 7.81 -4.45 -40.17
C LEU A 534 7.11 -5.81 -40.31
N ARG A 535 6.07 -5.92 -41.13
CA ARG A 535 5.41 -7.19 -41.43
C ARG A 535 6.34 -8.16 -42.18
N GLU A 536 7.09 -7.68 -43.16
CA GLU A 536 8.13 -8.44 -43.86
C GLU A 536 9.24 -8.85 -42.88
N TYR A 537 9.66 -7.92 -42.02
CA TYR A 537 10.67 -8.22 -41.00
C TYR A 537 10.22 -9.27 -39.99
N TYR A 538 8.93 -9.30 -39.61
CA TYR A 538 8.38 -10.37 -38.76
C TYR A 538 8.58 -11.76 -39.39
N ASP A 539 8.30 -11.90 -40.69
CA ASP A 539 8.51 -13.18 -41.40
C ASP A 539 9.98 -13.60 -41.42
N GLU A 540 10.91 -12.64 -41.56
CA GLU A 540 12.36 -12.89 -41.50
C GLU A 540 12.85 -13.30 -40.09
N LEU A 541 12.12 -12.86 -39.05
CA LEU A 541 12.45 -13.15 -37.66
C LEU A 541 11.93 -14.52 -37.20
N LEU A 542 10.87 -15.04 -37.82
CA LEU A 542 10.30 -16.32 -37.46
C LEU A 542 11.29 -17.48 -37.63
N PRO A 543 11.32 -18.46 -36.71
CA PRO A 543 12.09 -19.68 -36.89
C PRO A 543 11.62 -20.45 -38.12
N THR A 544 12.55 -21.11 -38.81
CA THR A 544 12.24 -21.98 -39.96
C THR A 544 12.15 -23.45 -39.59
N ASP A 545 12.75 -23.84 -38.46
CA ASP A 545 12.63 -25.19 -37.90
C ASP A 545 11.25 -25.38 -37.23
N PRO A 546 10.47 -26.43 -37.57
CA PRO A 546 9.14 -26.62 -37.01
C PRO A 546 9.09 -26.79 -35.49
N LEU A 547 10.09 -27.45 -34.88
CA LEU A 547 10.12 -27.62 -33.41
C LEU A 547 10.41 -26.28 -32.72
N GLU A 548 11.30 -25.48 -33.30
CA GLU A 548 11.56 -24.13 -32.81
C GLU A 548 10.34 -23.19 -33.01
N GLN A 549 9.54 -23.40 -34.06
CA GLN A 549 8.26 -22.69 -34.23
C GLN A 549 7.26 -23.07 -33.13
N ILE A 550 7.14 -24.36 -32.79
CA ILE A 550 6.31 -24.79 -31.66
C ILE A 550 6.80 -24.13 -30.37
N HIS A 551 8.12 -24.08 -30.15
CA HIS A 551 8.71 -23.38 -29.00
C HIS A 551 8.35 -21.89 -28.99
N PHE A 552 8.51 -21.19 -30.12
CA PHE A 552 8.09 -19.78 -30.28
C PHE A 552 6.65 -19.56 -29.82
N TYR A 553 5.69 -20.32 -30.38
CA TYR A 553 4.27 -20.17 -30.06
C TYR A 553 3.89 -20.61 -28.64
N SER A 554 4.76 -21.36 -27.95
CA SER A 554 4.55 -21.82 -26.57
C SER A 554 5.25 -20.96 -25.50
N SER A 555 6.13 -20.05 -25.92
CA SER A 555 7.03 -19.31 -25.02
C SER A 555 6.30 -18.34 -24.06
N GLY A 556 5.28 -17.62 -24.55
CA GLY A 556 4.42 -16.73 -23.76
C GLY A 556 3.10 -17.38 -23.33
N TRP A 557 2.19 -16.59 -22.74
CA TRP A 557 0.80 -17.04 -22.57
C TRP A 557 0.14 -17.20 -23.94
N ALA A 558 -0.84 -18.10 -24.05
CA ALA A 558 -1.48 -18.42 -25.32
C ALA A 558 -2.17 -17.21 -25.99
N THR A 559 -2.43 -16.16 -25.20
CA THR A 559 -3.02 -14.89 -25.59
C THR A 559 -2.01 -13.79 -25.92
N ASP A 560 -0.70 -14.04 -25.74
CA ASP A 560 0.36 -13.03 -25.96
C ASP A 560 0.84 -12.99 -27.42
N ILE A 561 0.50 -13.99 -28.23
CA ILE A 561 0.92 -14.09 -29.63
C ILE A 561 -0.29 -13.95 -30.54
N HIS A 562 -0.24 -12.95 -31.39
CA HIS A 562 -1.34 -12.49 -32.22
C HIS A 562 -1.13 -12.84 -33.69
N ASP A 563 -2.21 -12.88 -34.44
CA ASP A 563 -2.20 -12.92 -35.90
C ASP A 563 -1.53 -11.64 -36.41
N PRO A 564 -0.37 -11.75 -37.12
CA PRO A 564 0.38 -10.58 -37.58
C PRO A 564 -0.41 -9.72 -38.58
N ASP A 565 -1.52 -10.24 -39.12
CA ASP A 565 -2.38 -9.57 -40.08
C ASP A 565 -3.66 -8.99 -39.43
N VAL A 566 -3.86 -9.15 -38.11
CA VAL A 566 -4.99 -8.61 -37.33
C VAL A 566 -4.54 -7.47 -36.38
N SER A 567 -5.40 -6.46 -36.22
CA SER A 567 -5.15 -5.31 -35.33
C SER A 567 -5.97 -5.52 -34.07
N TYR A 568 -5.46 -5.07 -32.93
CA TYR A 568 -6.22 -4.99 -31.70
C TYR A 568 -7.48 -4.13 -31.87
N ASP A 569 -8.63 -4.68 -31.46
CA ASP A 569 -9.90 -3.96 -31.38
C ASP A 569 -10.41 -4.01 -29.93
N ARG A 570 -10.60 -2.83 -29.33
CA ARG A 570 -11.07 -2.72 -27.94
C ARG A 570 -12.51 -3.20 -27.76
N GLU A 571 -13.35 -3.07 -28.79
CA GLU A 571 -14.78 -3.42 -28.75
C GLU A 571 -15.11 -4.71 -29.51
N GLY A 572 -14.12 -5.31 -30.17
CA GLY A 572 -14.26 -6.48 -31.04
C GLY A 572 -13.90 -7.82 -30.37
N ASP A 573 -14.21 -8.90 -31.10
CA ASP A 573 -13.70 -10.24 -30.79
C ASP A 573 -12.24 -10.33 -31.26
N ASN A 574 -11.32 -10.39 -30.31
CA ASN A 574 -9.88 -10.43 -30.57
C ASN A 574 -9.42 -11.89 -30.81
N ASP A 575 -8.20 -12.04 -31.31
CA ASP A 575 -7.64 -13.32 -31.77
C ASP A 575 -7.10 -14.23 -30.66
N HIS A 576 -7.83 -14.35 -29.54
CA HIS A 576 -7.43 -15.04 -28.30
C HIS A 576 -7.02 -16.51 -28.44
N HIS A 577 -7.26 -17.13 -29.60
CA HIS A 577 -6.93 -18.53 -29.88
C HIS A 577 -5.81 -18.70 -30.91
N TYR A 578 -5.24 -17.61 -31.45
CA TYR A 578 -4.26 -17.68 -32.53
C TYR A 578 -3.04 -18.55 -32.18
N GLY A 579 -2.32 -18.21 -31.09
CA GLY A 579 -1.14 -18.96 -30.65
C GLY A 579 -1.43 -20.44 -30.42
N LYS A 580 -2.55 -20.76 -29.74
CA LYS A 580 -3.00 -22.15 -29.54
C LYS A 580 -3.26 -22.87 -30.87
N ASN A 581 -3.95 -22.22 -31.81
CA ASN A 581 -4.25 -22.80 -33.12
C ASN A 581 -2.99 -23.06 -33.93
N LYS A 582 -1.99 -22.17 -33.85
CA LYS A 582 -0.68 -22.38 -34.48
C LYS A 582 0.10 -23.54 -33.89
N ILE A 583 0.10 -23.70 -32.56
CA ILE A 583 0.67 -24.90 -31.92
C ILE A 583 0.00 -26.16 -32.47
N HIS A 584 -1.35 -26.18 -32.55
CA HIS A 584 -2.06 -27.34 -33.07
C HIS A 584 -1.73 -27.63 -34.54
N GLU A 585 -1.73 -26.61 -35.40
CA GLU A 585 -1.39 -26.73 -36.82
C GLU A 585 0.01 -27.34 -37.02
N LEU A 586 1.01 -26.85 -36.28
CA LEU A 586 2.39 -27.32 -36.37
C LEU A 586 2.56 -28.75 -35.88
N VAL A 587 1.92 -29.09 -34.75
CA VAL A 587 1.98 -30.45 -34.21
C VAL A 587 1.26 -31.44 -35.13
N ASP A 588 0.09 -31.07 -35.66
CA ASP A 588 -0.69 -31.95 -36.54
C ASP A 588 -0.01 -32.19 -37.90
N ALA A 589 0.81 -31.24 -38.37
CA ALA A 589 1.59 -31.36 -39.59
C ALA A 589 2.92 -32.14 -39.40
N ALA A 590 3.35 -32.35 -38.16
CA ALA A 590 4.59 -33.06 -37.85
C ALA A 590 4.43 -34.59 -37.96
N PRO A 591 5.53 -35.35 -38.07
CA PRO A 591 5.50 -36.80 -38.02
C PRO A 591 4.91 -37.32 -36.69
N ASN A 592 4.30 -38.51 -36.71
CA ASN A 592 3.65 -39.10 -35.53
C ASN A 592 4.60 -39.95 -34.66
N GLU A 593 5.90 -39.94 -34.95
CA GLU A 593 6.93 -40.61 -34.15
C GLU A 593 7.33 -39.78 -32.93
N ALA A 594 7.27 -40.37 -31.73
CA ALA A 594 7.63 -39.71 -30.47
C ALA A 594 9.05 -39.11 -30.48
N ALA A 595 10.02 -39.81 -31.08
CA ALA A 595 11.41 -39.37 -31.14
C ALA A 595 11.62 -38.05 -31.90
N TYR A 596 10.68 -37.66 -32.77
CA TYR A 596 10.72 -36.36 -33.44
C TYR A 596 10.62 -35.20 -32.43
N PHE A 597 9.86 -35.36 -31.34
CA PHE A 597 9.60 -34.30 -30.38
C PHE A 597 10.57 -34.25 -29.18
N PHE A 598 11.53 -35.17 -29.08
CA PHE A 598 12.52 -35.16 -27.99
C PHE A 598 13.28 -33.85 -27.87
N PRO A 599 13.80 -33.22 -28.95
CA PRO A 599 14.48 -31.94 -28.84
C PRO A 599 13.60 -30.82 -28.27
N PHE A 600 12.30 -30.84 -28.58
CA PHE A 600 11.34 -29.88 -28.03
C PHE A 600 11.12 -30.11 -26.54
N LEU A 601 10.96 -31.37 -26.11
CA LEU A 601 10.85 -31.70 -24.69
C LEU A 601 12.11 -31.30 -23.91
N ASP A 602 13.30 -31.55 -24.47
CA ASP A 602 14.57 -31.14 -23.86
C ASP A 602 14.65 -29.62 -23.72
N THR A 603 14.16 -28.87 -24.71
CA THR A 603 14.07 -27.41 -24.64
C THR A 603 13.18 -26.93 -23.49
N LEU A 604 12.05 -27.60 -23.23
CA LEU A 604 11.16 -27.27 -22.11
C LEU A 604 11.77 -27.58 -20.73
N LEU A 605 12.76 -28.48 -20.67
CA LEU A 605 13.51 -28.76 -19.44
C LEU A 605 14.55 -27.67 -19.15
N GLU A 606 15.10 -27.05 -20.20
CA GLU A 606 16.10 -25.99 -20.08
C GLU A 606 15.49 -24.59 -19.97
N ARG A 607 14.28 -24.40 -20.50
CA ARG A 607 13.64 -23.09 -20.66
C ARG A 607 12.19 -23.11 -20.19
N ASN A 608 11.87 -22.25 -19.24
CA ASN A 608 10.50 -22.06 -18.79
C ASN A 608 9.61 -21.50 -19.91
N THR A 609 8.41 -22.05 -20.01
CA THR A 609 7.36 -21.61 -20.94
C THR A 609 6.04 -21.46 -20.20
N ASN A 610 5.22 -20.48 -20.56
CA ASN A 610 3.91 -20.30 -19.93
C ASN A 610 2.84 -21.21 -20.57
N SER A 611 2.97 -21.52 -21.87
CA SER A 611 1.99 -22.31 -22.64
C SER A 611 2.51 -23.65 -23.15
N GLY A 612 3.68 -24.11 -22.68
CA GLY A 612 4.25 -25.40 -23.08
C GLY A 612 3.32 -26.59 -22.87
N TRP A 613 2.46 -26.53 -21.84
CA TRP A 613 1.47 -27.57 -21.56
C TRP A 613 0.49 -27.80 -22.72
N ILE A 614 0.11 -26.76 -23.48
CA ILE A 614 -0.78 -26.85 -24.64
C ILE A 614 -0.11 -27.71 -25.72
N ALA A 615 1.16 -27.43 -26.01
CA ALA A 615 1.95 -28.17 -26.99
C ALA A 615 2.14 -29.62 -26.56
N VAL A 616 2.54 -29.88 -25.31
CA VAL A 616 2.79 -31.24 -24.79
C VAL A 616 1.52 -32.10 -24.83
N VAL A 617 0.37 -31.57 -24.40
CA VAL A 617 -0.91 -32.29 -24.47
C VAL A 617 -1.27 -32.61 -25.92
N ARG A 618 -1.08 -31.66 -26.85
CA ARG A 618 -1.37 -31.89 -28.28
C ARG A 618 -0.42 -32.92 -28.90
N ILE A 619 0.87 -32.86 -28.57
CA ILE A 619 1.90 -33.81 -29.03
C ILE A 619 1.56 -35.23 -28.57
N ALA A 620 1.25 -35.41 -27.28
CA ALA A 620 0.90 -36.72 -26.74
C ALA A 620 -0.39 -37.31 -27.36
N ARG A 621 -1.29 -36.46 -27.87
CA ARG A 621 -2.48 -36.89 -28.63
C ARG A 621 -2.17 -37.28 -30.08
N HIS A 622 -1.11 -36.70 -30.65
CA HIS A 622 -0.73 -36.83 -32.05
C HIS A 622 0.14 -38.06 -32.32
N VAL A 623 1.06 -38.39 -31.40
CA VAL A 623 2.02 -39.48 -31.60
C VAL A 623 1.41 -40.86 -31.47
N ASP A 624 1.98 -41.85 -32.17
CA ASP A 624 1.54 -43.25 -32.09
C ASP A 624 1.89 -43.90 -30.74
N ASP A 625 3.01 -43.50 -30.14
CA ASP A 625 3.57 -44.07 -28.91
C ASP A 625 3.89 -42.97 -27.88
N PRO A 626 2.88 -42.47 -27.14
CA PRO A 626 3.10 -41.44 -26.11
C PRO A 626 3.91 -41.95 -24.91
N GLU A 627 3.98 -43.27 -24.68
CA GLU A 627 4.79 -43.85 -23.62
C GLU A 627 6.29 -43.56 -23.84
N HIS A 628 6.73 -43.55 -25.09
CA HIS A 628 8.10 -43.21 -25.46
C HIS A 628 8.46 -41.75 -25.15
N LEU A 629 7.52 -40.80 -25.29
CA LEU A 629 7.73 -39.41 -24.86
C LEU A 629 8.03 -39.35 -23.36
N LEU A 630 7.27 -40.10 -22.57
CA LEU A 630 7.44 -40.15 -21.13
C LEU A 630 8.75 -40.86 -20.72
N ARG A 631 9.12 -41.96 -21.41
CA ARG A 631 10.41 -42.64 -21.21
C ARG A 631 11.60 -41.69 -21.39
N HIS A 632 11.55 -40.86 -22.42
CA HIS A 632 12.58 -39.85 -22.68
C HIS A 632 12.69 -38.84 -21.52
N LEU A 633 11.55 -38.29 -21.06
CA LEU A 633 11.52 -37.36 -19.92
C LEU A 633 12.09 -37.97 -18.63
N VAL A 634 11.72 -39.22 -18.35
CA VAL A 634 12.19 -39.95 -17.16
C VAL A 634 13.69 -40.26 -17.24
N GLN A 635 14.20 -40.60 -18.42
CA GLN A 635 15.63 -40.86 -18.64
C GLN A 635 16.49 -39.62 -18.47
N ASN A 636 15.92 -38.43 -18.67
CA ASN A 636 16.59 -37.14 -18.50
C ASN A 636 16.48 -36.56 -17.09
N ILE A 637 15.93 -37.30 -16.12
CA ILE A 637 15.97 -36.91 -14.71
C ILE A 637 17.42 -36.93 -14.22
N THR A 638 17.92 -35.76 -13.84
CA THR A 638 19.26 -35.59 -13.25
C THR A 638 19.15 -35.19 -11.78
N ALA A 639 20.23 -35.36 -11.01
CA ALA A 639 20.25 -35.00 -9.59
C ALA A 639 20.04 -33.49 -9.34
N ASP A 640 20.38 -32.64 -10.32
CA ASP A 640 20.25 -31.19 -10.28
C ASP A 640 19.02 -30.66 -11.06
N GLY A 641 18.20 -31.54 -11.65
CA GLY A 641 17.06 -31.17 -12.46
C GLY A 641 15.83 -30.72 -11.66
N GLU A 642 15.07 -29.75 -12.17
CA GLU A 642 13.82 -29.31 -11.54
C GLU A 642 12.72 -30.38 -11.67
N ILE A 643 12.63 -31.27 -10.66
CA ILE A 643 11.62 -32.35 -10.57
C ILE A 643 10.20 -31.82 -10.79
N ALA A 644 9.90 -30.59 -10.36
CA ALA A 644 8.60 -29.96 -10.57
C ALA A 644 8.27 -29.74 -12.06
N VAL A 645 9.24 -29.29 -12.86
CA VAL A 645 9.08 -29.07 -14.30
C VAL A 645 8.84 -30.40 -15.01
N ILE A 646 9.67 -31.41 -14.71
CA ILE A 646 9.52 -32.77 -15.27
C ILE A 646 8.16 -33.36 -14.90
N SER A 647 7.74 -33.24 -13.64
CA SER A 647 6.43 -33.72 -13.18
C SER A 647 5.28 -33.06 -13.93
N ASN A 648 5.35 -31.74 -14.14
CA ASN A 648 4.32 -31.02 -14.89
C ASN A 648 4.25 -31.47 -16.36
N ILE A 649 5.40 -31.64 -17.03
CA ILE A 649 5.44 -32.13 -18.42
C ILE A 649 4.92 -33.57 -18.50
N ALA A 650 5.34 -34.46 -17.59
CA ALA A 650 4.88 -35.84 -17.50
C ALA A 650 3.35 -35.92 -17.32
N ARG A 651 2.80 -35.10 -16.43
CA ARG A 651 1.35 -34.94 -16.22
C ARG A 651 0.62 -34.59 -17.52
N ASN A 652 1.17 -33.66 -18.30
CA ASN A 652 0.61 -33.23 -19.58
C ASN A 652 0.69 -34.33 -20.66
N VAL A 653 1.77 -35.12 -20.69
CA VAL A 653 1.88 -36.30 -21.58
C VAL A 653 0.81 -37.34 -21.23
N ILE A 654 0.66 -37.67 -19.94
CA ILE A 654 -0.34 -38.62 -19.46
C ILE A 654 -1.75 -38.15 -19.83
N SER A 655 -2.06 -36.87 -19.61
CA SER A 655 -3.36 -36.29 -19.95
C SER A 655 -3.64 -36.36 -21.45
N GLY A 656 -2.65 -36.01 -22.30
CA GLY A 656 -2.80 -36.10 -23.75
C GLY A 656 -3.00 -37.53 -24.24
N ALA A 657 -2.22 -38.48 -23.73
CA ALA A 657 -2.37 -39.90 -24.06
C ALA A 657 -3.76 -40.43 -23.69
N ALA A 658 -4.25 -40.12 -22.49
CA ALA A 658 -5.55 -40.55 -22.00
C ALA A 658 -6.74 -39.97 -22.78
N GLN A 659 -6.60 -38.75 -23.33
CA GLN A 659 -7.62 -38.14 -24.20
C GLN A 659 -7.79 -38.86 -25.54
N THR A 660 -6.75 -39.54 -26.04
CA THR A 660 -6.80 -40.32 -27.28
C THR A 660 -7.17 -41.79 -27.01
N ASP A 661 -6.46 -42.43 -26.07
CA ASP A 661 -6.71 -43.81 -25.64
C ASP A 661 -6.37 -43.95 -24.14
N ARG A 662 -7.39 -44.22 -23.34
CA ARG A 662 -7.23 -44.39 -21.90
C ARG A 662 -6.21 -45.47 -21.53
N ASN A 663 -6.09 -46.55 -22.31
CA ASN A 663 -5.11 -47.61 -22.02
C ASN A 663 -3.68 -47.11 -22.18
N LYS A 664 -3.39 -46.32 -23.23
CA LYS A 664 -2.09 -45.66 -23.39
C LYS A 664 -1.81 -44.67 -22.27
N GLY A 665 -2.83 -43.95 -21.80
CA GLY A 665 -2.75 -43.11 -20.60
C GLY A 665 -2.37 -43.90 -19.34
N LEU A 666 -2.96 -45.10 -19.14
CA LEU A 666 -2.63 -45.99 -18.03
C LEU A 666 -1.21 -46.57 -18.13
N GLU A 667 -0.74 -46.90 -19.33
CA GLU A 667 0.65 -47.34 -19.57
C GLU A 667 1.65 -46.24 -19.21
N CYS A 668 1.39 -45.00 -19.65
CA CYS A 668 2.18 -43.83 -19.27
C CYS A 668 2.13 -43.59 -17.75
N LEU A 669 0.96 -43.68 -17.13
CA LEU A 669 0.80 -43.55 -15.68
C LEU A 669 1.64 -44.60 -14.93
N ALA A 670 1.58 -45.88 -15.33
CA ALA A 670 2.36 -46.93 -14.69
C ALA A 670 3.85 -46.62 -14.75
N LEU A 671 4.34 -46.15 -15.92
CA LEU A 671 5.73 -45.76 -16.09
C LEU A 671 6.13 -44.58 -15.19
N ALA A 672 5.29 -43.55 -15.05
CA ALA A 672 5.58 -42.42 -14.16
C ALA A 672 5.59 -42.83 -12.68
N LEU A 673 4.69 -43.72 -12.26
CA LEU A 673 4.59 -44.19 -10.87
C LEU A 673 5.76 -45.09 -10.45
N ASP A 674 6.42 -45.77 -11.40
CA ASP A 674 7.62 -46.57 -11.13
C ASP A 674 8.88 -45.71 -10.88
N VAL A 675 8.80 -44.39 -11.09
CA VAL A 675 9.91 -43.46 -10.92
C VAL A 675 9.84 -42.79 -9.55
N GLN A 676 10.72 -43.22 -8.63
CA GLN A 676 10.71 -42.77 -7.24
C GLN A 676 10.83 -41.25 -7.08
N SER A 677 11.59 -40.55 -7.93
CA SER A 677 11.76 -39.09 -7.84
C SER A 677 10.50 -38.31 -8.21
N LEU A 678 9.52 -38.93 -8.89
CA LEU A 678 8.25 -38.31 -9.28
C LEU A 678 7.10 -38.65 -8.31
N SER A 679 7.37 -39.39 -7.23
CA SER A 679 6.32 -39.90 -6.34
C SER A 679 5.44 -38.80 -5.74
N GLY A 680 6.00 -37.60 -5.52
CA GLY A 680 5.26 -36.43 -5.04
C GLY A 680 4.15 -35.96 -5.97
N ALA A 681 4.19 -36.27 -7.27
CA ALA A 681 3.16 -35.89 -8.24
C ALA A 681 2.18 -37.03 -8.56
N SER A 682 2.28 -38.18 -7.86
CA SER A 682 1.52 -39.40 -8.17
C SER A 682 0.01 -39.18 -8.26
N VAL A 683 -0.56 -38.37 -7.36
CA VAL A 683 -2.00 -38.07 -7.35
C VAL A 683 -2.42 -37.25 -8.58
N GLU A 684 -1.59 -36.31 -9.02
CA GLU A 684 -1.85 -35.52 -10.23
C GLU A 684 -1.79 -36.40 -11.48
N PHE A 685 -0.90 -37.39 -11.51
CA PHE A 685 -0.84 -38.38 -12.59
C PHE A 685 -2.11 -39.23 -12.64
N LEU A 686 -2.62 -39.70 -11.49
CA LEU A 686 -3.90 -40.43 -11.41
C LEU A 686 -5.05 -39.58 -11.96
N ALA A 687 -5.12 -38.31 -11.55
CA ALA A 687 -6.14 -37.36 -11.99
C ALA A 687 -6.08 -37.10 -13.52
N SER A 688 -4.88 -37.17 -14.11
CA SER A 688 -4.65 -36.90 -15.54
C SER A 688 -5.18 -38.00 -16.47
N VAL A 689 -5.29 -39.24 -16.02
CA VAL A 689 -5.88 -40.36 -16.80
C VAL A 689 -7.41 -40.43 -16.68
N GLY A 690 -7.94 -39.90 -15.58
CA GLY A 690 -9.33 -40.03 -15.19
C GLY A 690 -9.56 -41.19 -14.21
N LEU A 691 -10.04 -40.84 -13.03
CA LEU A 691 -10.17 -41.70 -11.85
C LEU A 691 -11.30 -42.75 -11.99
N ASP A 692 -10.99 -44.01 -11.66
CA ASP A 692 -11.98 -45.06 -11.43
C ASP A 692 -11.77 -45.67 -10.02
N ASP A 693 -12.56 -46.67 -9.65
CA ASP A 693 -12.43 -47.36 -8.35
C ASP A 693 -11.03 -47.92 -8.09
N ALA A 694 -10.32 -48.38 -9.13
CA ALA A 694 -8.99 -48.95 -8.99
C ALA A 694 -7.95 -47.87 -8.72
N LEU A 695 -8.00 -46.76 -9.47
CA LEU A 695 -7.12 -45.61 -9.27
C LEU A 695 -7.43 -44.87 -7.96
N MET A 696 -8.69 -44.84 -7.52
CA MET A 696 -9.07 -44.29 -6.22
C MET A 696 -8.47 -45.11 -5.06
N ARG A 697 -8.51 -46.45 -5.15
CA ARG A 697 -7.79 -47.32 -4.18
C ARG A 697 -6.30 -47.02 -4.16
N ARG A 698 -5.70 -46.77 -5.32
CA ARG A 698 -4.29 -46.40 -5.43
C ARG A 698 -3.97 -45.06 -4.77
N ALA A 699 -4.83 -44.05 -4.94
CA ALA A 699 -4.70 -42.76 -4.25
C ALA A 699 -4.77 -42.94 -2.72
N ILE A 700 -5.68 -43.79 -2.23
CA ILE A 700 -5.80 -44.13 -0.80
C ILE A 700 -4.51 -44.81 -0.31
N GLU A 701 -3.97 -45.77 -1.06
CA GLU A 701 -2.69 -46.42 -0.72
C GLU A 701 -1.54 -45.43 -0.61
N PHE A 702 -1.47 -44.42 -1.51
CA PHE A 702 -0.43 -43.39 -1.44
C PHE A 702 -0.52 -42.53 -0.17
N VAL A 703 -1.74 -42.19 0.26
CA VAL A 703 -1.95 -41.47 1.53
C VAL A 703 -1.62 -42.38 2.71
N GLN A 704 -2.04 -43.65 2.69
CA GLN A 704 -1.77 -44.61 3.77
C GLN A 704 -0.28 -44.77 4.01
N ASN A 705 0.49 -44.93 2.92
CA ASN A 705 1.93 -45.18 2.94
C ASN A 705 2.79 -43.90 2.99
N ASP A 706 2.19 -42.72 3.18
CA ASP A 706 2.90 -41.42 3.18
C ASP A 706 3.75 -41.18 1.91
N THR A 707 3.27 -41.69 0.77
CA THR A 707 3.90 -41.46 -0.55
C THR A 707 3.63 -40.05 -1.08
N VAL A 708 2.51 -39.47 -0.67
CA VAL A 708 2.06 -38.10 -1.00
C VAL A 708 1.55 -37.42 0.26
N GLU A 709 1.65 -36.09 0.28
CA GLU A 709 1.10 -35.27 1.35
C GLU A 709 -0.45 -35.24 1.24
N PRO A 710 -1.19 -35.24 2.37
CA PRO A 710 -2.66 -35.31 2.35
C PRO A 710 -3.34 -34.24 1.48
N HIS A 711 -2.82 -33.02 1.45
CA HIS A 711 -3.41 -31.90 0.70
C HIS A 711 -3.43 -32.13 -0.82
N GLN A 712 -2.54 -32.97 -1.35
CA GLN A 712 -2.42 -33.22 -2.79
C GLN A 712 -3.61 -34.00 -3.35
N VAL A 713 -4.39 -34.65 -2.48
CA VAL A 713 -5.61 -35.40 -2.81
C VAL A 713 -6.74 -34.49 -3.32
N SER A 714 -6.74 -33.21 -2.95
CA SER A 714 -7.76 -32.24 -3.36
C SER A 714 -7.87 -32.09 -4.89
N VAL A 715 -6.77 -32.29 -5.64
CA VAL A 715 -6.73 -32.23 -7.10
C VAL A 715 -7.73 -33.21 -7.74
N ILE A 716 -7.98 -34.35 -7.11
CA ILE A 716 -8.95 -35.35 -7.59
C ILE A 716 -10.39 -34.82 -7.54
N ALA A 717 -10.70 -33.94 -6.56
CA ALA A 717 -12.05 -33.50 -6.29
C ALA A 717 -12.62 -32.50 -7.32
N PHE A 718 -11.75 -31.90 -8.14
CA PHE A 718 -12.14 -30.94 -9.19
C PHE A 718 -12.63 -31.58 -10.49
N ASN A 719 -12.58 -32.91 -10.59
CA ASN A 719 -13.00 -33.63 -11.80
C ASN A 719 -14.44 -34.15 -11.65
N ASP A 720 -15.26 -33.98 -12.70
CA ASP A 720 -16.61 -34.56 -12.82
C ASP A 720 -16.65 -36.11 -12.67
N ILE A 721 -15.47 -36.72 -12.60
CA ILE A 721 -15.18 -38.15 -12.58
C ILE A 721 -15.53 -38.81 -11.24
N LEU A 722 -15.66 -38.06 -10.14
CA LEU A 722 -16.15 -38.61 -8.87
C LEU A 722 -17.57 -39.19 -8.96
N GLN A 723 -18.32 -38.90 -10.03
CA GLN A 723 -19.62 -39.51 -10.30
C GLN A 723 -19.56 -41.03 -10.56
N THR A 724 -18.39 -41.57 -10.95
CA THR A 724 -18.21 -42.99 -11.29
C THR A 724 -17.51 -43.82 -10.21
N VAL A 725 -17.13 -43.20 -9.09
CA VAL A 725 -16.39 -43.84 -7.99
C VAL A 725 -17.35 -44.32 -6.90
N ASP A 726 -17.13 -45.52 -6.37
CA ASP A 726 -17.92 -46.07 -5.26
C ASP A 726 -17.85 -45.18 -4.00
N TYR A 727 -19.01 -44.88 -3.42
CA TYR A 727 -19.11 -44.05 -2.21
C TYR A 727 -18.35 -44.64 -1.02
N GLY A 728 -18.18 -45.97 -0.95
CA GLY A 728 -17.37 -46.62 0.08
C GLY A 728 -15.88 -46.30 -0.04
N LEU A 729 -15.38 -46.00 -1.24
CA LEU A 729 -13.99 -45.55 -1.43
C LEU A 729 -13.79 -44.09 -1.04
N ILE A 730 -14.80 -43.25 -1.26
CA ILE A 730 -14.81 -41.86 -0.76
C ILE A 730 -14.74 -41.86 0.78
N GLU A 731 -15.55 -42.69 1.45
CA GLU A 731 -15.50 -42.90 2.91
C GLU A 731 -14.13 -43.42 3.37
N LEU A 732 -13.57 -44.40 2.68
CA LEU A 732 -12.26 -44.96 3.02
C LEU A 732 -11.15 -43.92 2.88
N LEU A 733 -11.20 -43.06 1.86
CA LEU A 733 -10.25 -41.96 1.70
C LEU A 733 -10.38 -40.94 2.84
N VAL A 734 -11.60 -40.49 3.15
CA VAL A 734 -11.83 -39.51 4.22
C VAL A 734 -11.34 -40.06 5.57
N SER A 735 -11.73 -41.29 5.91
CA SER A 735 -11.25 -41.93 7.15
C SER A 735 -9.73 -42.11 7.18
N THR A 736 -9.11 -42.43 6.04
CA THR A 736 -7.65 -42.47 5.92
C THR A 736 -7.03 -41.09 6.16
N LEU A 737 -7.56 -40.03 5.56
CA LEU A 737 -7.09 -38.67 5.75
C LEU A 737 -7.18 -38.25 7.23
N LEU A 738 -8.27 -38.58 7.94
CA LEU A 738 -8.42 -38.27 9.36
C LEU A 738 -7.37 -38.92 10.27
N THR A 739 -6.66 -39.97 9.80
CA THR A 739 -5.53 -40.54 10.56
C THR A 739 -4.25 -39.70 10.49
N LYS A 740 -4.18 -38.71 9.60
CA LYS A 740 -2.99 -37.89 9.31
C LYS A 740 -3.00 -36.51 10.01
N GLN A 741 -3.55 -36.47 11.22
CA GLN A 741 -3.59 -35.28 12.10
C GLN A 741 -4.17 -34.03 11.39
N ALA A 742 -3.63 -32.84 11.68
CA ALA A 742 -4.13 -31.56 11.15
C ALA A 742 -4.14 -31.50 9.61
N HIS A 743 -3.04 -31.92 8.98
CA HIS A 743 -2.91 -31.90 7.51
C HIS A 743 -3.94 -32.80 6.85
N GLY A 744 -4.18 -33.96 7.44
CA GLY A 744 -5.22 -34.89 7.00
C GLY A 744 -6.65 -34.36 7.21
N ALA A 745 -6.94 -33.79 8.38
CA ALA A 745 -8.26 -33.23 8.68
C ALA A 745 -8.63 -32.09 7.72
N TRP A 746 -7.69 -31.18 7.44
CA TRP A 746 -7.89 -30.09 6.49
C TRP A 746 -8.00 -30.59 5.05
N ALA A 747 -7.17 -31.57 4.64
CA ALA A 747 -7.32 -32.20 3.33
C ALA A 747 -8.69 -32.89 3.16
N ALA A 748 -9.26 -33.47 4.22
CA ALA A 748 -10.60 -34.04 4.20
C ALA A 748 -11.70 -32.97 4.06
N VAL A 749 -11.55 -31.81 4.72
CA VAL A 749 -12.44 -30.65 4.54
C VAL A 749 -12.40 -30.18 3.09
N ASP A 750 -11.21 -29.90 2.56
CA ASP A 750 -11.05 -29.41 1.18
C ASP A 750 -11.58 -30.41 0.17
N PHE A 751 -11.27 -31.70 0.34
CA PHE A 751 -11.79 -32.75 -0.54
C PHE A 751 -13.34 -32.80 -0.52
N LEU A 752 -13.95 -32.80 0.67
CA LEU A 752 -15.41 -32.93 0.80
C LEU A 752 -16.18 -31.68 0.32
N VAL A 753 -15.64 -30.48 0.48
CA VAL A 753 -16.27 -29.26 -0.05
C VAL A 753 -16.44 -29.36 -1.57
N HIS A 754 -15.40 -29.79 -2.27
CA HIS A 754 -15.45 -29.94 -3.73
C HIS A 754 -16.35 -31.10 -4.15
N VAL A 755 -16.29 -32.26 -3.47
CA VAL A 755 -17.17 -33.41 -3.72
C VAL A 755 -18.65 -33.03 -3.55
N LEU A 756 -18.97 -32.21 -2.54
CA LEU A 756 -20.33 -31.80 -2.20
C LEU A 756 -20.73 -30.45 -2.80
N TYR A 757 -19.94 -29.87 -3.70
CA TYR A 757 -20.16 -28.50 -4.21
C TYR A 757 -21.57 -28.32 -4.81
N ARG A 758 -22.09 -29.32 -5.54
CA ARG A 758 -23.43 -29.31 -6.16
C ARG A 758 -24.43 -30.33 -5.60
N SER A 759 -24.10 -30.99 -4.49
CA SER A 759 -24.90 -32.07 -3.91
C SER A 759 -25.07 -31.86 -2.41
N ASP A 760 -26.23 -32.25 -1.87
CA ASP A 760 -26.44 -32.30 -0.42
C ASP A 760 -26.15 -33.72 0.10
N PRO A 761 -25.60 -33.85 1.32
CA PRO A 761 -25.32 -35.15 1.89
C PRO A 761 -26.62 -35.88 2.24
N ASN A 762 -26.85 -37.04 1.63
CA ASN A 762 -27.97 -37.94 1.96
C ASN A 762 -27.69 -38.77 3.22
N GLU A 763 -28.73 -39.36 3.84
CA GLU A 763 -28.57 -40.32 4.93
C GLU A 763 -27.60 -41.46 4.56
N GLY A 764 -26.70 -41.82 5.49
CA GLY A 764 -25.75 -42.91 5.30
C GLY A 764 -24.33 -42.58 5.74
N ARG A 765 -23.36 -43.33 5.23
CA ARG A 765 -21.97 -43.32 5.70
C ARG A 765 -21.20 -42.04 5.36
N LEU A 766 -21.53 -41.39 4.24
CA LEU A 766 -20.92 -40.12 3.86
C LEU A 766 -21.29 -39.00 4.85
N LEU A 767 -22.55 -38.94 5.30
CA LEU A 767 -22.98 -38.00 6.34
C LEU A 767 -22.25 -38.25 7.66
N GLN A 768 -22.02 -39.51 8.04
CA GLN A 768 -21.23 -39.83 9.25
C GLN A 768 -19.77 -39.40 9.12
N SER A 769 -19.17 -39.61 7.95
CA SER A 769 -17.81 -39.12 7.66
C SER A 769 -17.73 -37.60 7.73
N LEU A 770 -18.72 -36.91 7.17
CA LEU A 770 -18.82 -35.45 7.21
C LEU A 770 -18.95 -34.92 8.65
N LYS A 771 -19.83 -35.52 9.47
CA LYS A 771 -19.96 -35.21 10.90
C LYS A 771 -18.62 -35.35 11.63
N ALA A 772 -17.92 -36.47 11.42
CA ALA A 772 -16.61 -36.73 12.02
C ALA A 772 -15.51 -35.76 11.56
N VAL A 773 -15.57 -35.25 10.32
CA VAL A 773 -14.60 -34.26 9.80
C VAL A 773 -14.81 -32.91 10.49
N VAL A 774 -16.04 -32.40 10.55
CA VAL A 774 -16.31 -31.04 11.05
C VAL A 774 -16.20 -30.91 12.58
N THR A 775 -16.25 -32.02 13.32
CA THR A 775 -16.01 -32.05 14.78
C THR A 775 -14.61 -32.54 15.16
N ASN A 776 -13.71 -32.76 14.19
CA ASN A 776 -12.37 -33.25 14.46
C ASN A 776 -11.48 -32.19 15.12
N ARG A 777 -11.01 -32.46 16.35
CA ARG A 777 -10.17 -31.53 17.12
C ARG A 777 -8.82 -31.22 16.46
N ALA A 778 -8.31 -32.09 15.59
CA ALA A 778 -7.06 -31.84 14.85
C ALA A 778 -7.16 -30.64 13.90
N LEU A 779 -8.37 -30.16 13.58
CA LEU A 779 -8.57 -28.93 12.83
C LEU A 779 -7.93 -27.71 13.51
N PHE A 780 -7.81 -27.71 14.85
CA PHE A 780 -7.18 -26.62 15.61
C PHE A 780 -5.64 -26.69 15.69
N ASP A 781 -5.04 -27.79 15.24
CA ASP A 781 -3.60 -28.04 15.38
C ASP A 781 -2.76 -27.46 14.22
N LYS A 782 -3.39 -26.79 13.25
CA LYS A 782 -2.69 -26.15 12.12
C LYS A 782 -1.99 -24.86 12.59
N PRO A 783 -0.72 -24.61 12.22
CA PRO A 783 0.04 -23.44 12.70
C PRO A 783 -0.46 -22.10 12.17
N ARG A 784 -1.07 -22.08 10.98
CA ARG A 784 -1.64 -20.89 10.33
C ARG A 784 -2.87 -21.30 9.50
N TYR A 785 -3.89 -20.46 9.52
CA TYR A 785 -5.11 -20.66 8.74
C TYR A 785 -5.19 -19.65 7.60
N SER A 786 -5.70 -20.10 6.46
CA SER A 786 -6.17 -19.23 5.40
C SER A 786 -7.63 -18.82 5.66
N ASN A 787 -8.09 -17.72 5.06
CA ASN A 787 -9.51 -17.36 5.12
C ASN A 787 -10.42 -18.43 4.47
N MET A 788 -9.88 -19.22 3.54
CA MET A 788 -10.63 -20.29 2.87
C MET A 788 -10.86 -21.51 3.77
N ASP A 789 -9.97 -21.76 4.73
CA ASP A 789 -10.03 -22.94 5.60
C ASP A 789 -11.35 -22.98 6.39
N TRP A 790 -11.60 -21.97 7.23
CA TRP A 790 -12.81 -21.92 8.04
C TRP A 790 -14.08 -21.64 7.23
N TYR A 791 -13.95 -21.00 6.07
CA TYR A 791 -15.05 -20.89 5.10
C TYR A 791 -15.50 -22.26 4.61
N HIS A 792 -14.58 -23.12 4.19
CA HIS A 792 -14.86 -24.50 3.77
C HIS A 792 -15.48 -25.32 4.91
N TRP A 793 -14.94 -25.22 6.12
CA TRP A 793 -15.53 -25.86 7.31
C TRP A 793 -16.98 -25.39 7.53
N CYS A 794 -17.23 -24.09 7.46
CA CYS A 794 -18.56 -23.51 7.65
C CYS A 794 -19.56 -24.01 6.61
N GLU A 795 -19.14 -24.07 5.34
CA GLU A 795 -19.99 -24.56 4.24
C GLU A 795 -20.40 -26.03 4.46
N LEU A 796 -19.46 -26.87 4.91
CA LEU A 796 -19.73 -28.26 5.27
C LEU A 796 -20.71 -28.39 6.44
N VAL A 797 -20.52 -27.60 7.52
CA VAL A 797 -21.43 -27.62 8.67
C VAL A 797 -22.83 -27.15 8.27
N GLU A 798 -22.94 -26.11 7.44
CA GLU A 798 -24.24 -25.65 6.95
C GLU A 798 -24.96 -26.71 6.10
N LYS A 799 -24.23 -27.46 5.28
CA LYS A 799 -24.78 -28.61 4.55
C LYS A 799 -25.31 -29.69 5.49
N VAL A 800 -24.60 -30.00 6.59
CA VAL A 800 -25.09 -30.95 7.61
C VAL A 800 -26.37 -30.43 8.27
N LEU A 801 -26.40 -29.16 8.70
CA LEU A 801 -27.55 -28.55 9.37
C LEU A 801 -28.78 -28.44 8.46
N ASN A 802 -28.59 -28.14 7.17
CA ASN A 802 -29.69 -28.01 6.21
C ASN A 802 -30.26 -29.35 5.73
N GLY A 803 -29.47 -30.43 5.79
CA GLY A 803 -29.90 -31.77 5.36
C GLY A 803 -31.01 -32.39 6.21
N GLY A 804 -31.40 -31.82 7.35
CA GLY A 804 -32.51 -32.31 8.18
C GLY A 804 -32.24 -33.62 8.94
N HIS A 805 -31.02 -34.15 8.88
CA HIS A 805 -30.57 -35.40 9.50
C HIS A 805 -29.67 -35.18 10.73
N VAL A 806 -29.88 -34.04 11.41
CA VAL A 806 -29.15 -33.65 12.62
C VAL A 806 -29.93 -34.07 13.85
N ASP A 807 -29.30 -34.85 14.71
CA ASP A 807 -29.81 -35.24 16.02
C ASP A 807 -29.26 -34.34 17.12
N ASP A 808 -29.89 -34.40 18.30
CA ASP A 808 -29.46 -33.65 19.48
C ASP A 808 -28.02 -34.01 19.88
N ALA A 809 -27.62 -35.25 19.65
CA ALA A 809 -26.26 -35.74 19.94
C ALA A 809 -25.19 -34.99 19.13
N PHE A 810 -25.39 -34.84 17.81
CA PHE A 810 -24.46 -34.08 16.99
C PHE A 810 -24.47 -32.58 17.31
N SER A 811 -25.63 -32.01 17.65
CA SER A 811 -25.71 -30.60 18.05
C SER A 811 -24.90 -30.32 19.33
N VAL A 812 -24.96 -31.23 20.30
CA VAL A 812 -24.12 -31.20 21.51
C VAL A 812 -22.64 -31.26 21.13
N GLU A 813 -22.26 -32.22 20.29
CA GLU A 813 -20.87 -32.43 19.87
C GLU A 813 -20.30 -31.20 19.14
N LEU A 814 -21.09 -30.57 18.27
CA LEU A 814 -20.70 -29.38 17.52
C LEU A 814 -20.52 -28.14 18.42
N VAL A 815 -21.41 -27.93 19.40
CA VAL A 815 -21.24 -26.84 20.38
C VAL A 815 -20.01 -27.10 21.26
N ASP A 816 -19.80 -28.34 21.72
CA ASP A 816 -18.62 -28.70 22.50
C ASP A 816 -17.31 -28.53 21.69
N PHE A 817 -17.32 -28.87 20.39
CA PHE A 817 -16.21 -28.60 19.47
C PHE A 817 -15.93 -27.09 19.37
N ILE A 818 -16.95 -26.28 19.13
CA ILE A 818 -16.81 -24.81 19.04
C ILE A 818 -16.25 -24.23 20.34
N ILE A 819 -16.79 -24.60 21.50
CA ILE A 819 -16.32 -24.11 22.81
C ILE A 819 -14.88 -24.55 23.07
N SER A 820 -14.47 -25.73 22.60
CA SER A 820 -13.11 -26.25 22.85
C SER A 820 -11.99 -25.37 22.27
N VAL A 821 -12.28 -24.51 21.27
CA VAL A 821 -11.30 -23.55 20.74
C VAL A 821 -10.76 -22.60 21.81
N THR A 822 -11.57 -22.30 22.83
CA THR A 822 -11.20 -21.39 23.93
C THR A 822 -10.03 -21.91 24.77
N SER A 823 -9.80 -23.23 24.73
CA SER A 823 -8.73 -23.93 25.43
C SER A 823 -7.48 -24.15 24.57
N VAL A 824 -7.52 -23.83 23.27
CA VAL A 824 -6.36 -23.89 22.37
C VAL A 824 -5.34 -22.84 22.81
N LYS A 825 -4.06 -23.18 22.88
CA LYS A 825 -3.03 -22.29 23.45
C LYS A 825 -2.87 -21.01 22.60
N GLU A 826 -2.86 -21.16 21.29
CA GLU A 826 -2.65 -20.11 20.30
C GLU A 826 -3.93 -19.30 20.03
N TYR A 827 -3.96 -18.02 20.42
CA TYR A 827 -5.18 -17.19 20.32
C TYR A 827 -5.61 -16.88 18.89
N ASN A 828 -4.66 -16.82 17.96
CA ASN A 828 -4.93 -16.57 16.54
C ASN A 828 -5.81 -17.65 15.91
N VAL A 829 -5.80 -18.89 16.43
CA VAL A 829 -6.70 -19.96 16.00
C VAL A 829 -8.15 -19.52 16.22
N GLN A 830 -8.48 -19.08 17.44
CA GLN A 830 -9.80 -18.58 17.78
C GLN A 830 -10.17 -17.35 16.95
N LEU A 831 -9.27 -16.36 16.84
CA LEU A 831 -9.55 -15.14 16.07
C LEU A 831 -9.90 -15.43 14.60
N SER A 832 -9.29 -16.46 13.99
CA SER A 832 -9.62 -16.86 12.62
C SER A 832 -10.93 -17.65 12.50
N PHE A 833 -11.44 -18.19 13.61
CA PHE A 833 -12.58 -19.09 13.65
C PHE A 833 -13.87 -18.42 14.15
N ASP A 834 -13.76 -17.38 15.00
CA ASP A 834 -14.88 -16.76 15.73
C ASP A 834 -16.05 -16.42 14.82
N ASP A 835 -15.86 -15.72 13.70
CA ASP A 835 -16.96 -15.31 12.81
C ASP A 835 -17.77 -16.52 12.27
N TYR A 836 -17.05 -17.58 11.87
CA TYR A 836 -17.67 -18.81 11.37
C TYR A 836 -18.36 -19.58 12.50
N ALA A 837 -17.71 -19.68 13.66
CA ALA A 837 -18.26 -20.32 14.85
C ALA A 837 -19.54 -19.62 15.32
N GLN A 838 -19.54 -18.28 15.38
CA GLN A 838 -20.69 -17.46 15.75
C GLN A 838 -21.85 -17.64 14.78
N LYS A 839 -21.57 -17.69 13.46
CA LYS A 839 -22.59 -17.99 12.44
C LYS A 839 -23.29 -19.33 12.71
N ILE A 840 -22.51 -20.37 12.98
CA ILE A 840 -23.04 -21.70 13.30
C ILE A 840 -23.79 -21.72 14.64
N LEU A 841 -23.26 -21.07 15.69
CA LEU A 841 -23.93 -20.98 16.99
C LEU A 841 -25.31 -20.32 16.87
N ARG A 842 -25.44 -19.21 16.14
CA ARG A 842 -26.73 -18.55 15.89
C ARG A 842 -27.71 -19.48 15.16
N ARG A 843 -27.21 -20.29 14.22
CA ARG A 843 -28.03 -21.30 13.54
C ARG A 843 -28.54 -22.36 14.52
N ILE A 844 -27.70 -22.85 15.43
CA ILE A 844 -28.11 -23.82 16.47
C ILE A 844 -29.10 -23.17 17.46
N ILE A 845 -28.89 -21.91 17.85
CA ILE A 845 -29.82 -21.16 18.73
C ILE A 845 -31.22 -21.10 18.12
N SER A 846 -31.33 -20.95 16.80
CA SER A 846 -32.64 -20.88 16.12
C SER A 846 -33.49 -22.15 16.27
N SER A 847 -32.87 -23.31 16.50
CA SER A 847 -33.56 -24.59 16.72
C SER A 847 -33.57 -25.03 18.20
N SER A 848 -32.46 -24.82 18.92
CA SER A 848 -32.21 -25.36 20.26
C SER A 848 -31.53 -24.33 21.18
N PRO A 849 -32.20 -23.22 21.55
CA PRO A 849 -31.57 -22.13 22.30
C PRO A 849 -31.12 -22.53 23.72
N ARG A 850 -31.86 -23.45 24.37
CA ARG A 850 -31.50 -23.94 25.71
C ARG A 850 -30.18 -24.71 25.72
N LEU A 851 -29.90 -25.49 24.68
CA LEU A 851 -28.67 -26.26 24.56
C LEU A 851 -27.44 -25.35 24.62
N VAL A 852 -27.42 -24.29 23.81
CA VAL A 852 -26.29 -23.35 23.75
C VAL A 852 -26.14 -22.59 25.07
N TRP A 853 -27.26 -22.17 25.69
CA TRP A 853 -27.27 -21.50 26.98
C TRP A 853 -26.69 -22.38 28.11
N GLU A 854 -27.13 -23.64 28.20
CA GLU A 854 -26.67 -24.59 29.21
C GLU A 854 -25.18 -24.92 29.02
N LYS A 855 -24.76 -25.21 27.78
CA LYS A 855 -23.34 -25.48 27.45
C LYS A 855 -22.40 -24.31 27.76
N TYR A 856 -22.84 -23.08 27.49
CA TYR A 856 -22.06 -21.92 27.89
C TYR A 856 -21.88 -21.83 29.40
N HIS A 857 -22.94 -22.05 30.18
CA HIS A 857 -22.84 -21.98 31.64
C HIS A 857 -22.05 -23.14 32.25
N GLU A 858 -22.14 -24.34 31.69
CA GLU A 858 -21.25 -25.46 32.04
C GLU A 858 -19.77 -25.11 31.79
N ALA A 859 -19.47 -24.46 30.65
CA ALA A 859 -18.12 -23.98 30.35
C ALA A 859 -17.70 -22.83 31.27
N LEU A 860 -18.61 -21.91 31.61
CA LEU A 860 -18.37 -20.78 32.51
C LEU A 860 -17.99 -21.22 33.93
N GLU A 861 -18.60 -22.31 34.42
CA GLU A 861 -18.30 -22.88 35.74
C GLU A 861 -17.00 -23.71 35.77
N SER A 862 -16.58 -24.24 34.62
CA SER A 862 -15.42 -25.14 34.52
C SER A 862 -14.13 -24.48 34.06
N LEU A 863 -14.20 -23.36 33.33
CA LEU A 863 -13.04 -22.67 32.78
C LEU A 863 -12.53 -21.55 33.69
N ASP A 864 -11.22 -21.30 33.66
CA ASP A 864 -10.57 -20.22 34.39
C ASP A 864 -9.58 -19.40 33.51
N GLY A 865 -9.05 -18.33 34.10
CA GLY A 865 -7.99 -17.51 33.51
C GLY A 865 -8.27 -17.06 32.07
N ARG A 866 -7.38 -17.44 31.15
CA ARG A 866 -7.45 -17.01 29.74
C ARG A 866 -8.58 -17.68 28.96
N ALA A 867 -8.91 -18.94 29.26
CA ALA A 867 -9.98 -19.65 28.56
C ALA A 867 -11.34 -19.03 28.87
N LEU A 868 -11.55 -18.58 30.11
CA LEU A 868 -12.77 -17.86 30.51
C LEU A 868 -12.95 -16.53 29.75
N TYR A 869 -11.88 -15.74 29.59
CA TYR A 869 -11.94 -14.50 28.81
C TYR A 869 -12.27 -14.77 27.34
N ARG A 870 -11.68 -15.83 26.78
CA ARG A 870 -11.90 -16.27 25.39
C ARG A 870 -13.30 -16.83 25.14
N LEU A 871 -13.88 -17.50 26.14
CA LEU A 871 -15.27 -17.92 26.10
C LEU A 871 -16.19 -16.70 25.97
N ARG A 872 -15.94 -15.65 26.76
CA ARG A 872 -16.72 -14.41 26.66
C ARG A 872 -16.62 -13.76 25.29
N SER A 873 -15.41 -13.64 24.72
CA SER A 873 -15.24 -13.03 23.38
C SER A 873 -15.95 -13.80 22.25
N LEU A 874 -16.13 -15.11 22.39
CA LEU A 874 -16.83 -15.94 21.40
C LEU A 874 -18.35 -15.70 21.39
N PHE A 875 -18.95 -15.35 22.52
CA PHE A 875 -20.42 -15.24 22.65
C PHE A 875 -20.94 -13.82 22.91
N GLU A 876 -20.15 -12.94 23.53
CA GLU A 876 -20.53 -11.56 23.87
C GLU A 876 -20.35 -10.62 22.66
N ALA A 877 -20.76 -9.35 22.78
CA ALA A 877 -20.50 -8.39 21.70
C ALA A 877 -19.00 -8.04 21.64
N GLY A 878 -18.50 -7.79 20.44
CA GLY A 878 -17.15 -7.27 20.24
C GLY A 878 -16.93 -5.97 21.01
N VAL A 879 -15.77 -5.84 21.67
CA VAL A 879 -15.42 -4.62 22.42
C VAL A 879 -15.41 -3.44 21.46
N GLY A 880 -16.28 -2.46 21.72
CA GLY A 880 -16.39 -1.26 20.92
C GLY A 880 -17.04 -1.45 19.55
N GLU A 881 -17.81 -2.53 19.39
CA GLU A 881 -18.77 -2.70 18.29
C GLU A 881 -20.22 -2.56 18.80
N PRO A 882 -20.64 -1.36 19.23
CA PRO A 882 -21.95 -1.17 19.87
C PRO A 882 -23.15 -1.54 18.96
N SER A 883 -22.96 -1.52 17.65
CA SER A 883 -23.98 -1.91 16.67
C SER A 883 -24.12 -3.42 16.48
N ALA A 884 -23.10 -4.21 16.80
CA ALA A 884 -23.15 -5.66 16.67
C ALA A 884 -23.60 -6.28 18.00
N PRO A 885 -24.72 -7.02 18.03
CA PRO A 885 -25.07 -7.81 19.20
C PRO A 885 -24.18 -9.05 19.31
N GLY A 886 -23.97 -9.53 20.54
CA GLY A 886 -23.35 -10.84 20.76
C GLY A 886 -24.23 -11.99 20.27
N VAL A 887 -23.69 -13.20 20.29
CA VAL A 887 -24.39 -14.44 19.88
C VAL A 887 -25.65 -14.66 20.72
N PHE A 888 -25.61 -14.33 22.00
CA PHE A 888 -26.74 -14.51 22.91
C PHE A 888 -27.96 -13.63 22.65
N ASN A 889 -27.83 -12.60 21.81
CA ASN A 889 -28.98 -11.78 21.43
C ASN A 889 -30.10 -12.59 20.76
N ASP A 890 -29.76 -13.71 20.13
CA ASP A 890 -30.73 -14.57 19.45
C ASP A 890 -31.42 -15.56 20.41
N ILE A 891 -31.02 -15.59 21.68
CA ILE A 891 -31.68 -16.41 22.72
C ILE A 891 -32.98 -15.73 23.16
N PRO A 892 -34.11 -16.47 23.24
CA PRO A 892 -35.38 -15.92 23.70
C PRO A 892 -35.34 -15.35 25.12
N ALA A 893 -36.01 -14.21 25.35
CA ALA A 893 -36.07 -13.52 26.64
C ALA A 893 -36.63 -14.38 27.78
N GLU A 894 -37.47 -15.36 27.46
CA GLU A 894 -38.04 -16.32 28.41
C GLU A 894 -36.97 -17.20 29.08
N ILE A 895 -35.77 -17.28 28.51
CA ILE A 895 -34.63 -18.02 29.07
C ILE A 895 -33.79 -17.11 29.98
N TYR A 896 -33.31 -15.97 29.46
CA TYR A 896 -32.32 -15.16 30.17
C TYR A 896 -32.92 -14.14 31.16
N VAL A 897 -34.16 -13.66 30.96
CA VAL A 897 -34.77 -12.67 31.86
C VAL A 897 -35.03 -13.25 33.26
N PRO A 898 -35.65 -14.44 33.43
CA PRO A 898 -35.81 -15.06 34.75
C PRO A 898 -34.47 -15.25 35.46
N TRP A 899 -33.45 -15.70 34.74
CA TRP A 899 -32.09 -15.85 35.24
C TRP A 899 -31.50 -14.51 35.71
N MET A 900 -31.65 -13.42 34.94
CA MET A 900 -31.18 -12.09 35.36
C MET A 900 -31.88 -11.62 36.65
N LEU A 901 -33.18 -11.87 36.80
CA LEU A 901 -33.98 -11.40 37.94
C LEU A 901 -33.55 -12.01 39.28
N GLU A 902 -32.93 -13.20 39.29
CA GLU A 902 -32.43 -13.84 40.51
C GLU A 902 -31.26 -13.09 41.15
N ASN A 903 -30.40 -12.46 40.35
CA ASN A 903 -29.26 -11.65 40.84
C ASN A 903 -28.96 -10.51 39.86
N LYS A 904 -29.80 -9.46 39.90
CA LYS A 904 -29.67 -8.33 38.97
C LYS A 904 -28.33 -7.59 39.06
N GLU A 905 -27.67 -7.59 40.22
CA GLU A 905 -26.43 -6.83 40.42
C GLU A 905 -25.30 -7.37 39.56
N GLU A 906 -25.13 -8.69 39.54
CA GLU A 906 -24.05 -9.34 38.77
C GLU A 906 -24.50 -9.73 37.36
N ARG A 907 -25.78 -10.06 37.18
CA ARG A 907 -26.28 -10.64 35.91
C ARG A 907 -26.74 -9.60 34.90
N MET A 908 -27.21 -8.41 35.32
CA MET A 908 -27.62 -7.37 34.37
C MET A 908 -26.46 -6.83 33.54
N PRO A 909 -25.27 -6.51 34.11
CA PRO A 909 -24.10 -6.13 33.32
C PRO A 909 -23.77 -7.15 32.23
N PHE A 910 -23.83 -8.45 32.55
CA PHE A 910 -23.62 -9.53 31.59
C PHE A 910 -24.62 -9.47 30.41
N ILE A 911 -25.91 -9.22 30.65
CA ILE A 911 -26.90 -9.06 29.56
C ILE A 911 -26.58 -7.83 28.69
N LEU A 912 -26.18 -6.73 29.32
CA LEU A 912 -25.87 -5.47 28.62
C LEU A 912 -24.65 -5.58 27.69
N ASP A 913 -23.76 -6.53 27.96
CA ASP A 913 -22.56 -6.77 27.15
C ASP A 913 -22.87 -7.38 25.77
N TRP A 914 -24.04 -8.03 25.58
CA TRP A 914 -24.36 -8.70 24.31
C TRP A 914 -25.69 -8.33 23.68
N ILE A 915 -26.63 -7.71 24.41
CA ILE A 915 -27.94 -7.34 23.86
C ILE A 915 -27.81 -6.34 22.71
N GLN A 916 -28.71 -6.40 21.73
CA GLN A 916 -28.76 -5.43 20.63
C GLN A 916 -29.14 -4.04 21.16
N LEU A 917 -28.24 -3.07 21.02
CA LEU A 917 -28.50 -1.68 21.43
C LEU A 917 -29.19 -0.87 20.34
N PHE A 918 -28.84 -1.13 19.08
CA PHE A 918 -29.24 -0.31 17.93
C PHE A 918 -29.86 -1.14 16.81
N ASP A 919 -30.82 -0.54 16.11
CA ASP A 919 -31.29 -0.95 14.79
C ASP A 919 -30.53 -0.17 13.71
N GLY A 920 -30.41 -0.75 12.51
CA GLY A 920 -29.75 -0.13 11.35
C GLY A 920 -28.26 -0.48 11.21
N THR A 921 -27.58 0.16 10.25
CA THR A 921 -26.16 -0.05 9.98
C THR A 921 -25.28 0.75 10.95
N LYS A 922 -23.96 0.47 11.00
CA LYS A 922 -22.98 1.20 11.84
C LYS A 922 -23.07 2.73 11.70
N ASN A 923 -23.48 3.24 10.54
CA ASN A 923 -23.55 4.68 10.23
C ASN A 923 -24.95 5.32 10.45
N ALA A 924 -25.99 4.52 10.72
CA ALA A 924 -27.36 4.99 10.89
C ALA A 924 -28.00 4.31 12.11
N ARG A 925 -27.38 4.52 13.28
CA ARG A 925 -27.77 3.89 14.55
C ARG A 925 -29.03 4.55 15.11
N ASN A 926 -30.08 3.76 15.31
CA ASN A 926 -31.26 4.13 16.09
C ASN A 926 -31.40 3.19 17.28
N TRP A 927 -31.80 3.68 18.46
CA TRP A 927 -31.99 2.80 19.62
C TRP A 927 -33.06 1.74 19.35
N ASN A 928 -32.71 0.49 19.60
CA ASN A 928 -33.61 -0.65 19.44
C ASN A 928 -34.76 -0.57 20.45
N SER A 929 -36.00 -0.73 20.00
CA SER A 929 -37.19 -0.55 20.86
C SER A 929 -37.32 -1.61 21.97
N ALA A 930 -36.84 -2.83 21.72
CA ALA A 930 -36.76 -3.89 22.73
C ALA A 930 -35.72 -3.55 23.81
N PHE A 931 -34.57 -3.00 23.42
CA PHE A 931 -33.58 -2.50 24.39
C PHE A 931 -34.12 -1.36 25.27
N VAL A 932 -34.80 -0.37 24.67
CA VAL A 932 -35.41 0.74 25.43
C VAL A 932 -36.44 0.20 26.44
N SER A 933 -37.28 -0.75 26.00
CA SER A 933 -38.26 -1.41 26.86
C SER A 933 -37.59 -2.21 28.00
N PHE A 934 -36.48 -2.89 27.71
CA PHE A 934 -35.68 -3.64 28.69
C PHE A 934 -35.12 -2.72 29.78
N VAL A 935 -34.49 -1.60 29.40
CA VAL A 935 -33.92 -0.67 30.40
C VAL A 935 -35.00 0.03 31.21
N ASP A 936 -36.13 0.37 30.60
CA ASP A 936 -37.27 0.97 31.31
C ASP A 936 -37.89 0.01 32.33
N ALA A 937 -38.00 -1.27 31.99
CA ALA A 937 -38.62 -2.27 32.86
C ALA A 937 -37.71 -2.75 33.99
N HIS A 938 -36.39 -2.81 33.78
CA HIS A 938 -35.52 -3.59 34.66
C HIS A 938 -34.49 -2.77 35.45
N VAL A 939 -34.09 -1.58 34.98
CA VAL A 939 -33.07 -0.73 35.64
C VAL A 939 -33.65 -0.03 36.87
N ASP A 940 -33.10 -0.32 38.05
CA ASP A 940 -33.54 0.28 39.33
C ASP A 940 -32.49 1.23 39.95
N ARG A 941 -31.27 1.27 39.41
CA ARG A 941 -30.14 2.13 39.82
C ARG A 941 -29.31 2.54 38.61
N ALA A 942 -28.78 3.76 38.62
CA ALA A 942 -28.04 4.33 37.50
C ALA A 942 -26.74 3.56 37.20
N GLU A 943 -26.07 3.05 38.24
CA GLU A 943 -24.78 2.38 38.15
C GLU A 943 -24.84 1.07 37.33
N ARG A 944 -26.03 0.47 37.18
CA ARG A 944 -26.20 -0.77 36.41
C ARG A 944 -25.93 -0.61 34.92
N LEU A 945 -26.01 0.63 34.41
CA LEU A 945 -25.72 0.93 33.01
C LEU A 945 -24.23 1.24 32.76
N ASN A 946 -23.37 1.16 33.77
CA ASN A 946 -21.94 1.48 33.61
C ASN A 946 -21.25 0.59 32.56
N ALA A 947 -21.70 -0.64 32.35
CA ALA A 947 -21.20 -1.54 31.31
C ALA A 947 -21.45 -0.99 29.89
N LEU A 948 -22.55 -0.25 29.67
CA LEU A 948 -22.84 0.37 28.38
C LEU A 948 -21.84 1.46 28.02
N ARG A 949 -21.27 2.15 29.01
CA ARG A 949 -20.30 3.21 28.77
C ARG A 949 -19.08 2.67 28.00
N SER A 950 -18.49 1.57 28.47
CA SER A 950 -17.37 0.93 27.76
C SER A 950 -17.80 0.47 26.38
N ARG A 951 -19.00 -0.09 26.24
CA ARG A 951 -19.49 -0.59 24.95
C ARG A 951 -19.68 0.51 23.89
N LEU A 952 -20.04 1.73 24.33
CA LEU A 952 -20.19 2.89 23.44
C LEU A 952 -18.87 3.63 23.15
N THR A 953 -18.02 3.83 24.16
CA THR A 953 -16.85 4.72 24.01
C THR A 953 -15.55 4.01 23.62
N THR A 954 -15.42 2.71 23.87
CA THR A 954 -14.21 1.93 23.51
C THR A 954 -14.28 1.39 22.08
N GLY A 955 -13.25 0.69 21.61
CA GLY A 955 -13.13 0.18 20.23
C GLY A 955 -12.31 1.07 19.31
N MET A 956 -12.14 0.65 18.07
CA MET A 956 -11.43 1.43 17.05
C MET A 956 -12.26 2.64 16.60
N TRP A 957 -11.59 3.75 16.36
CA TRP A 957 -12.16 4.95 15.75
C TRP A 957 -11.17 5.51 14.74
N TRP A 958 -11.63 6.45 13.92
CA TRP A 958 -10.82 7.03 12.86
C TRP A 958 -11.04 8.54 12.87
N GLY A 959 -9.96 9.28 12.73
CA GLY A 959 -9.91 10.72 12.97
C GLY A 959 -9.95 11.07 14.45
N SER A 960 -10.37 12.30 14.74
CA SER A 960 -10.49 12.81 16.09
C SER A 960 -11.36 11.91 16.98
N TYR A 961 -10.82 11.49 18.13
CA TYR A 961 -11.61 10.80 19.15
C TYR A 961 -12.69 11.72 19.74
N ALA A 962 -12.51 13.05 19.67
CA ALA A 962 -13.54 14.00 20.06
C ALA A 962 -14.80 13.83 19.19
N ASN A 963 -14.65 13.68 17.87
CA ASN A 963 -15.78 13.47 16.96
C ASN A 963 -16.53 12.17 17.28
N LYS A 964 -15.81 11.09 17.65
CA LYS A 964 -16.44 9.84 18.12
C LYS A 964 -17.29 10.10 19.36
N LEU A 965 -16.73 10.76 20.37
CA LEU A 965 -17.43 11.07 21.61
C LEU A 965 -18.66 11.98 21.39
N GLU A 966 -18.58 12.92 20.44
CA GLU A 966 -19.72 13.77 20.07
C GLU A 966 -20.87 12.94 19.46
N ALA A 967 -20.55 12.00 18.55
CA ALA A 967 -21.56 11.10 18.00
C ALA A 967 -22.21 10.20 19.08
N GLU A 968 -21.42 9.67 20.02
CA GLU A 968 -21.97 8.87 21.13
C GLU A 968 -22.80 9.72 22.10
N ARG A 969 -22.40 10.98 22.35
CA ARG A 969 -23.17 11.93 23.17
C ARG A 969 -24.54 12.18 22.55
N ASP A 970 -24.60 12.39 21.24
CA ASP A 970 -25.86 12.65 20.54
C ASP A 970 -26.80 11.43 20.59
N LEU A 971 -26.25 10.20 20.54
CA LEU A 971 -27.02 8.99 20.78
C LEU A 971 -27.54 8.89 22.22
N LEU A 972 -26.74 9.26 23.23
CA LEU A 972 -27.22 9.28 24.62
C LEU A 972 -28.34 10.29 24.83
N LEU A 973 -28.30 11.44 24.15
CA LEU A 973 -29.41 12.40 24.13
C LEU A 973 -30.69 11.81 23.56
N GLN A 974 -30.59 11.06 22.45
CA GLN A 974 -31.75 10.36 21.89
C GLN A 974 -32.32 9.31 22.87
N LEU A 975 -31.47 8.54 23.56
CA LEU A 975 -31.93 7.57 24.56
C LEU A 975 -32.70 8.25 25.69
N ARG A 976 -32.26 9.44 26.10
CA ARG A 976 -32.91 10.24 27.14
C ARG A 976 -34.33 10.64 26.74
N GLU A 977 -34.57 10.92 25.46
CA GLU A 977 -35.91 11.25 24.94
C GLU A 977 -36.83 10.02 24.85
N LEU A 978 -36.26 8.84 24.58
CA LEU A 978 -37.01 7.60 24.40
C LEU A 978 -37.36 6.89 25.72
N SER A 979 -36.44 6.88 26.69
CA SER A 979 -36.61 6.19 27.98
C SER A 979 -37.46 6.99 28.97
N ARG A 980 -38.33 6.30 29.72
CA ARG A 980 -39.16 6.90 30.79
C ARG A 980 -38.58 6.69 32.19
N ASN A 981 -37.47 5.97 32.32
CA ASN A 981 -36.91 5.57 33.61
C ASN A 981 -35.95 6.65 34.18
N PRO A 982 -36.23 7.22 35.37
CA PRO A 982 -35.39 8.27 35.97
C PRO A 982 -33.95 7.83 36.27
N ASN A 983 -33.71 6.53 36.49
CA ASN A 983 -32.35 6.02 36.74
C ASN A 983 -31.50 6.00 35.45
N VAL A 984 -32.14 5.77 34.29
CA VAL A 984 -31.49 5.87 32.98
C VAL A 984 -31.08 7.33 32.72
N HIS A 985 -31.98 8.28 32.98
CA HIS A 985 -31.69 9.72 32.83
C HIS A 985 -30.52 10.17 33.70
N ARG A 986 -30.48 9.76 34.98
CA ARG A 986 -29.37 10.10 35.90
C ARG A 986 -28.03 9.56 35.40
N TRP A 987 -28.02 8.36 34.83
CA TRP A 987 -26.80 7.77 34.25
C TRP A 987 -26.33 8.54 33.01
N ILE A 988 -27.27 8.93 32.13
CA ILE A 988 -26.98 9.72 30.93
C ILE A 988 -26.33 11.07 31.31
N ASP A 989 -26.95 11.83 32.23
CA ASP A 989 -26.45 13.15 32.61
C ASP A 989 -25.01 13.10 33.17
N LYS A 990 -24.71 12.08 34.01
CA LYS A 990 -23.37 11.86 34.56
C LYS A 990 -22.36 11.48 33.46
N THR A 991 -22.77 10.65 32.52
CA THR A 991 -21.90 10.17 31.43
C THR A 991 -21.59 11.29 30.43
N MET A 992 -22.59 12.12 30.10
CA MET A 992 -22.43 13.28 29.23
C MET A 992 -21.43 14.30 29.77
N SER A 993 -21.52 14.63 31.07
CA SER A 993 -20.60 15.59 31.71
C SER A 993 -19.13 15.14 31.59
N GLN A 994 -18.88 13.83 31.72
CA GLN A 994 -17.53 13.28 31.54
C GLN A 994 -17.08 13.28 30.07
N MET A 995 -18.01 13.03 29.13
CA MET A 995 -17.72 13.07 27.70
C MET A 995 -17.34 14.47 27.23
N GLU A 996 -18.01 15.53 27.70
CA GLU A 996 -17.73 16.93 27.33
C GLU A 996 -16.31 17.38 27.72
N GLN A 997 -15.86 16.98 28.92
CA GLN A 997 -14.48 17.22 29.35
C GLN A 997 -13.48 16.49 28.44
N ASN A 998 -13.74 15.21 28.15
CA ASN A 998 -12.87 14.40 27.30
C ASN A 998 -12.81 14.94 25.85
N ILE A 999 -13.92 15.46 25.31
CA ILE A 999 -13.99 16.10 23.99
C ILE A 999 -13.07 17.33 23.94
N THR A 1000 -13.11 18.16 24.98
CA THR A 1000 -12.26 19.36 25.07
C THR A 1000 -10.78 19.00 25.11
N ASP A 1001 -10.42 18.03 25.96
CA ASP A 1001 -9.04 17.58 26.11
C ASP A 1001 -8.50 16.94 24.82
N GLU A 1002 -9.32 16.18 24.11
CA GLU A 1002 -8.92 15.53 22.87
C GLU A 1002 -8.78 16.52 21.70
N ARG A 1003 -9.67 17.52 21.57
CA ARG A 1003 -9.52 18.57 20.55
C ARG A 1003 -8.22 19.35 20.70
N ARG A 1004 -7.79 19.60 21.93
CA ARG A 1004 -6.47 20.19 22.19
C ARG A 1004 -5.34 19.24 21.74
N ARG A 1005 -5.44 17.93 22.01
CA ARG A 1005 -4.45 16.95 21.53
C ARG A 1005 -4.41 16.88 20.01
N ASP A 1006 -5.54 16.97 19.33
CA ASP A 1006 -5.61 17.04 17.87
C ASP A 1006 -4.87 18.27 17.35
N ALA A 1007 -5.15 19.44 17.91
CA ALA A 1007 -4.44 20.67 17.54
C ALA A 1007 -2.93 20.59 17.83
N ASN A 1008 -2.51 19.94 18.94
CA ASN A 1008 -1.10 19.71 19.25
C ASN A 1008 -0.42 18.76 18.26
N ARG A 1009 -1.12 17.72 17.79
CA ARG A 1009 -0.62 16.82 16.75
C ARG A 1009 -0.41 17.58 15.43
N GLU A 1010 -1.38 18.40 15.04
CA GLU A 1010 -1.30 19.23 13.83
C GLU A 1010 -0.14 20.25 13.90
N ALA A 1011 0.05 20.88 15.07
CA ALA A 1011 1.19 21.77 15.33
C ALA A 1011 2.55 21.04 15.18
N SER A 1012 2.65 19.80 15.63
CA SER A 1012 3.86 18.97 15.49
C SER A 1012 4.20 18.66 14.04
N TYR A 1013 3.19 18.42 13.19
CA TYR A 1013 3.42 18.18 11.75
C TYR A 1013 3.93 19.43 11.01
N ARG A 1014 3.53 20.62 11.45
CA ARG A 1014 4.01 21.89 10.87
C ARG A 1014 5.44 22.27 11.28
N ALA A 1015 6.03 21.58 12.26
CA ALA A 1015 7.30 21.92 12.92
C ALA A 1015 8.55 21.41 12.18
#